data_AF-A0A3R6KRY6-F1
#
_entry.id   AF-A0A3R6KRY6-F1
#
_cell.length_a   1.000
_cell.length_b   1.000
_cell.length_c   1.000
_cell.angle_alpha   90.00
_cell.angle_beta   90.00
_cell.angle_gamma   90.00
#
_symmetry.space_group_name_H-M   'P 1'
#
loop_
_entity.id
_entity.type
_entity.pdbx_description
1 polymer ?
#
loop_
_entity_poly.entity_id
_entity_poly.type
_entity_poly.pdbx_seq_one_letter_code
_entity_poly.pdbx_strand_id
1 'polypeptide(L)'
;MEVTVAKSAGFCFGVKRAIDTVYQEIEKGEQVFTLGPIIHNEQVVQELADKGVRAIHSLEELADIKEGTVVIRSHGVSEKVIRQLEKYDIKIVDATCPFVSKIHRIVQEKYREGYRIVIIGSRTHPEVEGINGWCEDSAAVLETVDEAESFRPDPQKKLCIVSQTTFNYKKFKDMVDIFEKKSYDILVMNTICNATEERQTEAGTIARQSDAMLVIGGKHSSNTQKLYEICSKECPNTYFIQTLDDLNLELFQSFRSVGITAGASTQIILLRRFKLMSDMNNDFEQMLEASLVTIHNGEIVEGTVIDVKEDEIVLNIGYKADGIITRNEYSNQSGIDLRDVVKVDDVMKAKVLKVNDGEGQVLLTYKRLAMEKSNERIREAFENKEVLKATVTAVLSGGLSVVVDETKIFIPASLVSDSYEKDLSKYNGQEIEFVVTEFNPKKRRIIGDRKQLLVAEKAKLKEELFARIHVGDVVEGTVKNLTDFGAFIDLGGADGLLHISEMSWGRVENPRKVFKVGDVTKVLIKDIKDDKIALSLKFEDQNPWLNADGKYNVGAIVKGRVARMADFGAFVELEPGVDALLHVSQISKEHVDKPSDVLSVGQEIEAKVVDFNNEDHKISLSMKALLNDNASEEEEVAVDTDAE
;
A
#
# COMPACT_ATOMS: atom_id res chain seq x y z
N MET A 1 -15.78 32.02 -35.84
CA MET A 1 -14.65 32.42 -34.97
C MET A 1 -14.29 31.22 -34.11
N GLU A 2 -13.07 30.72 -34.19
CA GLU A 2 -12.60 29.58 -33.40
C GLU A 2 -12.16 30.07 -32.01
N VAL A 3 -12.74 29.51 -30.95
CA VAL A 3 -12.46 29.94 -29.56
C VAL A 3 -11.71 28.84 -28.81
N THR A 4 -10.45 29.09 -28.49
CA THR A 4 -9.58 28.17 -27.77
C THR A 4 -9.43 28.60 -26.32
N VAL A 5 -10.05 27.86 -25.41
CA VAL A 5 -9.95 28.12 -23.96
C VAL A 5 -8.81 27.29 -23.38
N ALA A 6 -7.91 27.93 -22.62
CA ALA A 6 -6.85 27.24 -21.90
C ALA A 6 -7.45 26.20 -20.94
N LYS A 7 -6.93 24.98 -20.95
CA LYS A 7 -7.41 23.89 -20.09
C LYS A 7 -7.16 24.20 -18.62
N SER A 8 -6.12 24.97 -18.33
CA SER A 8 -5.79 25.49 -16.99
C SER A 8 -6.58 26.74 -16.61
N ALA A 9 -7.46 27.27 -17.46
CA ALA A 9 -8.26 28.44 -17.16
C ALA A 9 -9.28 28.15 -16.03
N GLY A 10 -9.35 29.06 -15.07
CA GLY A 10 -10.26 28.98 -13.92
C GLY A 10 -9.58 28.48 -12.66
N PHE A 11 -10.40 28.02 -11.72
CA PHE A 11 -9.95 27.63 -10.39
C PHE A 11 -8.89 26.53 -10.41
N CYS A 12 -7.82 26.72 -9.64
CA CYS A 12 -6.87 25.64 -9.40
C CYS A 12 -7.55 24.52 -8.58
N PHE A 13 -6.97 23.31 -8.61
CA PHE A 13 -7.51 22.15 -7.89
C PHE A 13 -7.80 22.44 -6.41
N GLY A 14 -6.90 23.14 -5.71
CA GLY A 14 -7.08 23.48 -4.29
C GLY A 14 -8.25 24.42 -4.04
N VAL A 15 -8.43 25.43 -4.90
CA VAL A 15 -9.56 26.37 -4.82
C VAL A 15 -10.87 25.66 -5.17
N LYS A 16 -10.89 24.87 -6.25
CA LYS A 16 -12.08 24.12 -6.66
C LYS A 16 -12.54 23.19 -5.54
N ARG A 17 -11.61 22.42 -4.95
CA ARG A 17 -11.88 21.56 -3.80
C ARG A 17 -12.47 22.35 -2.63
N ALA A 18 -11.90 23.50 -2.30
CA ALA A 18 -12.39 24.30 -1.18
C ALA A 18 -13.82 24.81 -1.40
N ILE A 19 -14.13 25.26 -2.61
CA ILE A 19 -15.49 25.68 -2.99
C ILE A 19 -16.46 24.50 -2.99
N ASP A 20 -16.08 23.37 -3.61
CA ASP A 20 -16.89 22.16 -3.67
C ASP A 20 -17.19 21.62 -2.26
N THR A 21 -16.21 21.65 -1.35
CA THR A 21 -16.41 21.30 0.07
C THR A 21 -17.46 22.19 0.72
N VAL A 22 -17.41 23.51 0.53
CA VAL A 22 -18.42 24.42 1.09
C VAL A 22 -19.81 24.10 0.52
N TYR A 23 -19.92 23.88 -0.81
CA TYR A 23 -21.19 23.51 -1.42
C TYR A 23 -21.78 22.20 -0.87
N GLN A 24 -20.95 21.19 -0.66
CA GLN A 24 -21.38 19.92 -0.06
C GLN A 24 -21.88 20.09 1.38
N GLU A 25 -21.29 21.00 2.16
CA GLU A 25 -21.78 21.28 3.52
C GLU A 25 -23.08 22.09 3.49
N ILE A 26 -23.28 23.00 2.51
CA ILE A 26 -24.55 23.71 2.33
C ILE A 26 -25.68 22.71 2.00
N GLU A 27 -25.43 21.72 1.13
CA GLU A 27 -26.43 20.72 0.73
C GLU A 27 -26.91 19.85 1.91
N LYS A 28 -26.13 19.73 2.98
CA LYS A 28 -26.50 19.01 4.20
C LYS A 28 -27.50 19.79 5.07
N GLY A 29 -27.75 21.06 4.77
CA GLY A 29 -28.73 21.90 5.46
C GLY A 29 -28.27 22.47 6.81
N GLU A 30 -26.99 22.30 7.16
CA GLU A 30 -26.39 22.91 8.36
C GLU A 30 -25.92 24.33 8.08
N GLN A 31 -25.86 25.19 9.11
CA GLN A 31 -25.27 26.52 8.97
C GLN A 31 -23.76 26.40 8.74
N VAL A 32 -23.27 26.95 7.63
CA VAL A 32 -21.85 26.87 7.25
C VAL A 32 -21.14 28.18 7.55
N PHE A 33 -19.99 28.07 8.21
CA PHE A 33 -19.11 29.18 8.51
C PHE A 33 -17.73 28.95 7.89
N THR A 34 -17.07 30.00 7.40
CA THR A 34 -15.69 29.89 6.89
C THR A 34 -14.74 30.72 7.74
N LEU A 35 -13.53 30.21 8.01
CA LEU A 35 -12.49 30.98 8.71
C LEU A 35 -11.82 31.95 7.75
N GLY A 36 -12.35 33.17 7.71
CA GLY A 36 -12.07 34.20 6.73
C GLY A 36 -12.72 33.90 5.38
N PRO A 37 -12.37 34.66 4.34
CA PRO A 37 -12.81 34.35 2.99
C PRO A 37 -12.20 33.01 2.54
N ILE A 38 -13.05 32.10 2.05
CA ILE A 38 -12.65 30.77 1.58
C ILE A 38 -11.53 30.86 0.52
N ILE A 39 -11.60 31.90 -0.34
CA ILE A 39 -10.62 32.25 -1.37
C ILE A 39 -10.56 33.78 -1.59
N HIS A 40 -9.51 34.26 -2.26
CA HIS A 40 -9.35 35.66 -2.66
C HIS A 40 -10.16 36.05 -3.92
N ASN A 41 -11.46 35.74 -3.94
CA ASN A 41 -12.38 36.22 -4.97
C ASN A 41 -13.68 36.73 -4.31
N GLU A 42 -13.87 38.05 -4.33
CA GLU A 42 -15.02 38.73 -3.72
C GLU A 42 -16.37 38.27 -4.32
N GLN A 43 -16.43 37.99 -5.62
CA GLN A 43 -17.67 37.53 -6.27
C GLN A 43 -18.11 36.16 -5.74
N VAL A 44 -17.15 35.24 -5.57
CA VAL A 44 -17.43 33.90 -5.03
C VAL A 44 -17.79 33.98 -3.55
N VAL A 45 -17.09 34.83 -2.79
CA VAL A 45 -17.40 35.04 -1.38
C VAL A 45 -18.81 35.61 -1.21
N GLN A 46 -19.21 36.55 -2.06
CA GLN A 46 -20.56 37.11 -2.06
C GLN A 46 -21.61 36.05 -2.46
N GLU A 47 -21.36 35.25 -3.49
CA GLU A 47 -22.26 34.17 -3.93
C GLU A 47 -22.48 33.13 -2.81
N LEU A 48 -21.43 32.78 -2.06
CA LEU A 48 -21.53 31.90 -0.91
C LEU A 48 -22.29 32.55 0.25
N ALA A 49 -22.08 33.86 0.48
CA ALA A 49 -22.83 34.61 1.47
C ALA A 49 -24.33 34.66 1.17
N ASP A 50 -24.70 34.86 -0.11
CA ASP A 50 -26.10 34.85 -0.56
C ASP A 50 -26.76 33.46 -0.38
N LYS A 51 -25.95 32.39 -0.36
CA LYS A 51 -26.37 31.01 -0.07
C LYS A 51 -26.34 30.66 1.43
N GLY A 52 -26.06 31.62 2.30
CA GLY A 52 -26.12 31.46 3.76
C GLY A 52 -24.79 31.13 4.45
N VAL A 53 -23.65 31.19 3.72
CA VAL A 53 -22.32 31.00 4.32
C VAL A 53 -21.84 32.28 4.99
N ARG A 54 -21.43 32.21 6.25
CA ARG A 54 -20.87 33.38 6.97
C ARG A 54 -19.35 33.25 7.14
N ALA A 55 -18.60 34.23 6.64
CA ALA A 55 -17.18 34.35 6.92
C ALA A 55 -16.95 34.91 8.33
N ILE A 56 -16.12 34.22 9.11
CA ILE A 56 -15.69 34.60 10.46
C ILE A 56 -14.27 35.14 10.39
N HIS A 57 -14.01 36.32 10.96
CA HIS A 57 -12.67 36.93 10.90
C HIS A 57 -11.86 36.75 12.17
N SER A 58 -12.50 36.37 13.28
CA SER A 58 -11.86 36.17 14.58
C SER A 58 -12.33 34.89 15.26
N LEU A 59 -11.47 34.30 16.08
CA LEU A 59 -11.84 33.12 16.86
C LEU A 59 -12.86 33.43 17.99
N GLU A 60 -13.02 34.70 18.33
CA GLU A 60 -13.97 35.16 19.35
C GLU A 60 -15.41 35.03 18.83
N GLU A 61 -15.64 35.28 17.54
CA GLU A 61 -16.94 35.07 16.89
C GLU A 61 -17.37 33.59 16.88
N LEU A 62 -16.46 32.63 17.05
CA LEU A 62 -16.81 31.21 17.19
C LEU A 62 -17.44 30.89 18.54
N ALA A 63 -17.17 31.69 19.58
CA ALA A 63 -17.74 31.45 20.91
C ALA A 63 -19.27 31.66 20.93
N ASP A 64 -19.78 32.47 20.01
CA ASP A 64 -21.21 32.74 19.85
C ASP A 64 -21.93 31.68 19.00
N ILE A 65 -21.19 30.76 18.35
CA ILE A 65 -21.72 29.74 17.46
C ILE A 65 -21.90 28.45 18.24
N LYS A 66 -23.16 28.01 18.37
CA LYS A 66 -23.52 26.79 19.11
C LYS A 66 -23.67 25.56 18.22
N GLU A 67 -24.09 25.75 16.97
CA GLU A 67 -24.36 24.68 16.01
C GLU A 67 -23.94 25.14 14.60
N GLY A 68 -23.42 24.21 13.80
CA GLY A 68 -22.99 24.46 12.43
C GLY A 68 -21.70 23.74 12.06
N THR A 69 -21.24 23.98 10.83
CA THR A 69 -19.98 23.45 10.32
C THR A 69 -19.02 24.60 10.03
N VAL A 70 -17.80 24.54 10.56
CA VAL A 70 -16.73 25.50 10.31
C VAL A 70 -15.76 24.93 9.28
N VAL A 71 -15.62 25.62 8.15
CA VAL A 71 -14.76 25.22 7.05
C VAL A 71 -13.45 26.03 7.10
N ILE A 72 -12.34 25.31 7.12
CA ILE A 72 -10.99 25.90 7.02
C ILE A 72 -10.72 26.29 5.57
N ARG A 73 -10.22 27.50 5.35
CA ARG A 73 -9.92 28.06 4.02
C ARG A 73 -8.82 27.29 3.27
N SER A 74 -8.77 27.45 1.94
CA SER A 74 -7.80 26.75 1.07
C SER A 74 -6.33 27.01 1.40
N HIS A 75 -6.04 28.17 1.99
CA HIS A 75 -4.70 28.60 2.42
C HIS A 75 -4.26 27.99 3.76
N GLY A 76 -5.15 27.24 4.42
CA GLY A 76 -4.91 26.71 5.76
C GLY A 76 -4.88 27.77 6.85
N VAL A 77 -4.61 27.29 8.06
CA VAL A 77 -4.50 28.06 9.30
C VAL A 77 -3.34 27.53 10.14
N SER A 78 -2.96 28.30 11.15
CA SER A 78 -1.91 27.91 12.09
C SER A 78 -2.32 26.73 12.98
N GLU A 79 -1.34 26.00 13.52
CA GLU A 79 -1.59 24.89 14.45
C GLU A 79 -2.33 25.36 15.71
N LYS A 80 -2.06 26.59 16.18
CA LYS A 80 -2.77 27.21 17.32
C LYS A 80 -4.27 27.34 17.07
N VAL A 81 -4.64 27.79 15.87
CA VAL A 81 -6.05 27.94 15.46
C VAL A 81 -6.73 26.57 15.44
N ILE A 82 -6.09 25.53 14.89
CA ILE A 82 -6.64 24.17 14.87
C ILE A 82 -6.89 23.65 16.28
N ARG A 83 -5.91 23.76 17.18
CA ARG A 83 -6.06 23.34 18.59
C ARG A 83 -7.10 24.15 19.35
N GLN A 84 -7.36 25.39 18.95
CA GLN A 84 -8.44 26.20 19.53
C GLN A 84 -9.80 25.74 19.02
N LEU A 85 -9.91 25.42 17.72
CA LEU A 85 -11.13 24.88 17.13
C LEU A 85 -11.52 23.55 17.75
N GLU A 86 -10.56 22.64 18.01
CA GLU A 86 -10.79 21.35 18.68
C GLU A 86 -11.39 21.47 20.09
N LYS A 87 -11.32 22.64 20.73
CA LYS A 87 -11.94 22.88 22.04
C LYS A 87 -13.43 23.19 21.95
N TYR A 88 -13.91 23.58 20.77
CA TYR A 88 -15.31 23.84 20.53
C TYR A 88 -15.99 22.56 20.04
N ASP A 89 -17.19 22.28 20.53
CA ASP A 89 -18.01 21.13 20.11
C ASP A 89 -18.72 21.46 18.79
N ILE A 90 -17.94 21.81 17.76
CA ILE A 90 -18.43 22.23 16.44
C ILE A 90 -17.75 21.36 15.39
N LYS A 91 -18.49 20.96 14.36
CA LYS A 91 -17.97 20.18 13.25
C LYS A 91 -16.99 21.03 12.43
N ILE A 92 -15.75 20.55 12.29
CA ILE A 92 -14.69 21.22 11.54
C ILE A 92 -14.42 20.44 10.25
N VAL A 93 -14.44 21.14 9.12
CA VAL A 93 -14.12 20.57 7.81
C VAL A 93 -12.90 21.27 7.24
N ASP A 94 -11.83 20.51 7.02
CA ASP A 94 -10.59 21.06 6.47
C ASP A 94 -10.60 21.10 4.93
N ALA A 95 -10.75 22.30 4.36
CA ALA A 95 -10.69 22.53 2.93
C ALA A 95 -9.30 23.02 2.45
N THR A 96 -8.26 22.88 3.29
CA THR A 96 -6.89 23.26 2.95
C THR A 96 -6.41 22.52 1.70
N CYS A 97 -5.70 23.26 0.84
CA CYS A 97 -5.07 22.70 -0.35
C CYS A 97 -4.01 21.65 0.06
N PRO A 98 -3.99 20.43 -0.53
CA PRO A 98 -3.02 19.40 -0.16
C PRO A 98 -1.56 19.82 -0.30
N PHE A 99 -1.25 20.74 -1.22
CA PHE A 99 0.09 21.30 -1.36
C PHE A 99 0.47 22.13 -0.14
N VAL A 100 -0.46 22.93 0.38
CA VAL A 100 -0.25 23.73 1.60
C VAL A 100 -0.16 22.83 2.83
N SER A 101 -1.04 21.83 2.97
CA SER A 101 -0.94 20.86 4.08
C SER A 101 0.40 20.11 4.07
N LYS A 102 0.96 19.83 2.88
CA LYS A 102 2.31 19.25 2.76
C LYS A 102 3.39 20.19 3.28
N ILE A 103 3.29 21.50 3.00
CA ILE A 103 4.22 22.51 3.52
C ILE A 103 4.14 22.57 5.05
N HIS A 104 2.92 22.59 5.62
CA HIS A 104 2.71 22.57 7.07
C HIS A 104 3.45 21.40 7.73
N ARG A 105 3.29 20.18 7.17
CA ARG A 105 3.97 18.99 7.68
C ARG A 105 5.50 19.09 7.59
N ILE A 106 6.03 19.57 6.46
CA ILE A 106 7.48 19.77 6.28
C ILE A 106 8.03 20.76 7.29
N VAL A 107 7.36 21.90 7.45
CA VAL A 107 7.78 22.95 8.39
C VAL A 107 7.74 22.43 9.82
N GLN A 108 6.68 21.73 10.22
CA GLN A 108 6.56 21.16 11.57
C GLN A 108 7.65 20.11 11.85
N GLU A 109 7.90 19.21 10.91
CA GLU A 109 8.92 18.16 11.02
C GLU A 109 10.32 18.79 11.17
N LYS A 110 10.68 19.70 10.26
CA LYS A 110 12.02 20.31 10.24
C LYS A 110 12.24 21.26 11.42
N TYR A 111 11.18 21.94 11.87
CA TYR A 111 11.24 22.73 13.09
C TYR A 111 11.53 21.86 14.33
N ARG A 112 10.87 20.69 14.45
CA ARG A 112 11.13 19.73 15.54
C ARG A 112 12.54 19.12 15.49
N GLU A 113 13.11 18.98 14.30
CA GLU A 113 14.52 18.57 14.11
C GLU A 113 15.53 19.68 14.45
N GLY A 114 15.08 20.89 14.80
CA GLY A 114 15.91 22.02 15.19
C GLY A 114 16.35 22.92 14.03
N TYR A 115 15.79 22.76 12.83
CA TYR A 115 16.06 23.65 11.70
C TYR A 115 15.42 25.02 11.94
N ARG A 116 16.13 26.07 11.52
CA ARG A 116 15.61 27.43 11.41
C ARG A 116 14.84 27.56 10.10
N ILE A 117 13.53 27.78 10.20
CA ILE A 117 12.64 27.90 9.04
C ILE A 117 12.74 29.30 8.42
N VAL A 118 12.85 29.35 7.10
CA VAL A 118 12.78 30.55 6.27
C VAL A 118 11.66 30.36 5.26
N ILE A 119 10.72 31.30 5.21
CA ILE A 119 9.59 31.27 4.27
C ILE A 119 9.79 32.39 3.25
N ILE A 120 9.92 32.02 1.98
CA ILE A 120 9.97 32.97 0.87
C ILE A 120 8.55 33.21 0.37
N GLY A 121 8.01 34.38 0.66
CA GLY A 121 6.62 34.72 0.38
C GLY A 121 6.23 36.07 0.97
N SER A 122 5.00 36.51 0.70
CA SER A 122 4.52 37.78 1.23
C SER A 122 4.08 37.64 2.69
N ARG A 123 4.55 38.56 3.55
CA ARG A 123 4.32 38.51 5.01
C ARG A 123 2.86 38.55 5.41
N THR A 124 2.03 39.23 4.63
CA THR A 124 0.59 39.42 4.90
C THR A 124 -0.28 38.39 4.20
N HIS A 125 0.31 37.41 3.51
CA HIS A 125 -0.46 36.41 2.80
C HIS A 125 -0.97 35.32 3.76
N PRO A 126 -2.28 35.01 3.77
CA PRO A 126 -2.89 33.97 4.60
C PRO A 126 -2.15 32.63 4.66
N GLU A 127 -1.62 32.18 3.53
CA GLU A 127 -0.86 30.94 3.43
C GLU A 127 0.46 31.01 4.21
N VAL A 128 1.16 32.15 4.15
CA VAL A 128 2.44 32.34 4.83
C VAL A 128 2.25 32.44 6.34
N GLU A 129 1.20 33.13 6.78
CA GLU A 129 0.75 33.15 8.18
C GLU A 129 0.42 31.73 8.67
N GLY A 130 -0.33 30.98 7.86
CA GLY A 130 -0.63 29.57 8.09
C GLY A 130 0.63 28.76 8.32
N ILE A 131 1.57 28.80 7.36
CA ILE A 131 2.85 28.07 7.41
C ILE A 131 3.68 28.46 8.63
N ASN A 132 3.83 29.76 8.93
CA ASN A 132 4.63 30.22 10.07
C ASN A 132 4.06 29.72 11.41
N GLY A 133 2.74 29.56 11.49
CA GLY A 133 2.06 29.03 12.66
C GLY A 133 2.40 27.57 13.00
N TRP A 134 3.00 26.80 12.08
CA TRP A 134 3.46 25.42 12.31
C TRP A 134 4.91 25.32 12.81
N CYS A 135 5.57 26.47 13.01
CA CYS A 135 6.88 26.58 13.64
C CYS A 135 6.89 27.63 14.78
N GLU A 136 5.79 27.69 15.52
CA GLU A 136 5.59 28.62 16.66
C GLU A 136 5.80 30.09 16.29
N ASP A 137 5.40 30.48 15.08
CA ASP A 137 5.56 31.84 14.54
C ASP A 137 7.02 32.33 14.47
N SER A 138 7.97 31.39 14.53
CA SER A 138 9.39 31.71 14.63
C SER A 138 10.10 31.86 13.27
N ALA A 139 9.45 31.55 12.14
CA ALA A 139 10.12 31.59 10.83
C ALA A 139 10.52 33.02 10.42
N ALA A 140 11.60 33.11 9.66
CA ALA A 140 11.95 34.35 8.96
C ALA A 140 11.20 34.40 7.63
N VAL A 141 10.31 35.38 7.46
CA VAL A 141 9.59 35.59 6.20
C VAL A 141 10.29 36.65 5.35
N LEU A 142 10.61 36.32 4.11
CA LEU A 142 11.36 37.16 3.17
C LEU A 142 10.62 37.27 1.84
N GLU A 143 10.44 38.49 1.35
CA GLU A 143 9.70 38.76 0.10
C GLU A 143 10.61 39.22 -1.04
N THR A 144 11.75 39.86 -0.73
CA THR A 144 12.64 40.46 -1.73
C THR A 144 14.08 39.95 -1.65
N VAL A 145 14.79 40.06 -2.77
CA VAL A 145 16.21 39.69 -2.88
C VAL A 145 17.06 40.48 -1.86
N ASP A 146 16.78 41.77 -1.67
CA ASP A 146 17.50 42.62 -0.70
C ASP A 146 17.33 42.13 0.75
N GLU A 147 16.16 41.59 1.10
CA GLU A 147 15.91 40.99 2.40
C GLU A 147 16.69 39.68 2.56
N ALA A 148 16.79 38.86 1.50
CA ALA A 148 17.66 37.68 1.50
C ALA A 148 19.15 38.05 1.61
N GLU A 149 19.58 39.17 1.01
CA GLU A 149 20.94 39.71 1.14
C GLU A 149 21.24 40.29 2.53
N SER A 150 20.25 40.86 3.17
CA SER A 150 20.36 41.39 4.54
C SER A 150 20.26 40.29 5.59
N PHE A 151 19.60 39.17 5.28
CA PHE A 151 19.46 38.05 6.19
C PHE A 151 20.83 37.47 6.57
N ARG A 152 21.02 37.29 7.87
CA ARG A 152 22.22 36.69 8.48
C ARG A 152 21.78 35.39 9.16
N PRO A 153 22.08 34.23 8.56
CA PRO A 153 21.76 32.96 9.19
C PRO A 153 22.65 32.73 10.41
N ASP A 154 22.08 32.08 11.43
CA ASP A 154 22.85 31.61 12.59
C ASP A 154 23.80 30.49 12.14
N PRO A 155 25.13 30.64 12.27
CA PRO A 155 26.10 29.64 11.82
C PRO A 155 25.93 28.28 12.51
N GLN A 156 25.28 28.23 13.67
CA GLN A 156 25.10 27.00 14.44
C GLN A 156 23.79 26.26 14.12
N LYS A 157 22.90 26.86 13.31
CA LYS A 157 21.59 26.26 13.00
C LYS A 157 21.45 25.99 11.52
N LYS A 158 20.98 24.78 11.20
CA LYS A 158 20.62 24.40 9.83
C LYS A 158 19.41 25.17 9.35
N LEU A 159 19.39 25.56 8.08
CA LEU A 159 18.27 26.31 7.50
C LEU A 159 17.36 25.38 6.70
N CYS A 160 16.04 25.55 6.85
CA CYS A 160 15.07 24.96 5.94
C CYS A 160 14.32 26.08 5.23
N ILE A 161 14.42 26.12 3.90
CA ILE A 161 13.79 27.15 3.07
C ILE A 161 12.57 26.55 2.40
N VAL A 162 11.41 27.15 2.66
CA VAL A 162 10.14 26.87 1.96
C VAL A 162 9.66 28.14 1.26
N SER A 163 8.68 28.02 0.37
CA SER A 163 8.11 29.13 -0.38
C SER A 163 6.60 29.03 -0.43
N GLN A 164 5.95 30.19 -0.52
CA GLN A 164 4.54 30.29 -0.83
C GLN A 164 4.23 29.64 -2.20
N THR A 165 3.14 28.89 -2.28
CA THR A 165 2.77 28.09 -3.46
C THR A 165 2.61 28.92 -4.74
N THR A 166 2.23 30.19 -4.61
CA THR A 166 2.02 31.14 -5.72
C THR A 166 3.20 32.09 -5.95
N PHE A 167 4.33 31.91 -5.27
CA PHE A 167 5.48 32.80 -5.41
C PHE A 167 6.17 32.64 -6.77
N ASN A 168 6.89 33.70 -7.20
CA ASN A 168 7.58 33.69 -8.48
C ASN A 168 8.83 32.79 -8.44
N TYR A 169 8.88 31.77 -9.31
CA TYR A 169 9.97 30.80 -9.35
C TYR A 169 11.36 31.43 -9.61
N LYS A 170 11.45 32.44 -10.48
CA LYS A 170 12.73 33.09 -10.78
C LYS A 170 13.26 33.85 -9.56
N LYS A 171 12.39 34.65 -8.92
CA LYS A 171 12.74 35.35 -7.67
C LYS A 171 13.14 34.38 -6.56
N PHE A 172 12.40 33.28 -6.42
CA PHE A 172 12.74 32.22 -5.46
C PHE A 172 14.14 31.66 -5.71
N LYS A 173 14.47 31.33 -6.96
CA LYS A 173 15.79 30.83 -7.34
C LYS A 173 16.89 31.84 -7.03
N ASP A 174 16.69 33.11 -7.40
CA ASP A 174 17.66 34.17 -7.12
C ASP A 174 17.94 34.30 -5.60
N MET A 175 16.91 34.16 -4.77
CA MET A 175 17.04 34.17 -3.30
C MET A 175 17.74 32.91 -2.77
N VAL A 176 17.42 31.73 -3.30
CA VAL A 176 18.09 30.47 -2.94
C VAL A 176 19.59 30.53 -3.26
N ASP A 177 19.96 31.04 -4.44
CA ASP A 177 21.36 31.21 -4.86
C ASP A 177 22.13 32.14 -3.90
N ILE A 178 21.46 33.11 -3.27
CA ILE A 178 22.05 33.98 -2.23
C ILE A 178 22.27 33.21 -0.93
N PHE A 179 21.33 32.35 -0.53
CA PHE A 179 21.50 31.53 0.67
C PHE A 179 22.61 30.52 0.51
N GLU A 180 22.70 29.82 -0.62
CA GLU A 180 23.75 28.84 -0.91
C GLU A 180 25.16 29.44 -0.82
N LYS A 181 25.32 30.73 -1.11
CA LYS A 181 26.59 31.46 -0.96
C LYS A 181 26.93 31.83 0.49
N LYS A 182 25.94 31.85 1.39
CA LYS A 182 26.06 32.39 2.75
C LYS A 182 26.07 31.33 3.86
N SER A 183 25.47 30.17 3.64
CA SER A 183 25.41 29.10 4.62
C SER A 183 25.72 27.75 3.98
N TYR A 184 26.42 26.90 4.72
CA TYR A 184 26.90 25.60 4.25
C TYR A 184 25.89 24.47 4.50
N ASP A 185 24.84 24.70 5.31
CA ASP A 185 23.92 23.65 5.77
C ASP A 185 22.45 24.10 5.55
N ILE A 186 22.06 24.10 4.26
CA ILE A 186 20.73 24.55 3.79
C ILE A 186 19.96 23.37 3.19
N LEU A 187 18.73 23.21 3.62
CA LEU A 187 17.74 22.35 2.99
C LEU A 187 16.71 23.21 2.25
N VAL A 188 16.77 23.19 0.92
CA VAL A 188 15.80 23.92 0.06
C VAL A 188 14.66 23.00 -0.34
N MET A 189 13.45 23.35 0.05
CA MET A 189 12.23 22.64 -0.30
C MET A 189 11.44 23.49 -1.29
N ASN A 190 11.58 23.20 -2.58
CA ASN A 190 10.74 23.84 -3.59
C ASN A 190 9.28 23.42 -3.39
N THR A 191 8.50 24.38 -2.91
CA THR A 191 7.11 24.23 -2.47
C THR A 191 6.15 25.07 -3.32
N ILE A 192 6.66 25.67 -4.40
CA ILE A 192 5.89 26.38 -5.41
C ILE A 192 5.04 25.37 -6.18
N CYS A 193 3.77 25.70 -6.41
CA CYS A 193 2.85 24.82 -7.12
C CYS A 193 3.03 24.96 -8.65
N ASN A 194 3.19 23.83 -9.34
CA ASN A 194 3.36 23.78 -10.80
C ASN A 194 2.16 24.32 -11.58
N ALA A 195 0.97 24.40 -10.96
CA ALA A 195 -0.25 24.88 -11.62
C ALA A 195 -0.14 26.32 -12.15
N THR A 196 0.75 27.13 -11.58
CA THR A 196 1.02 28.50 -12.05
C THR A 196 1.90 28.49 -13.31
N GLU A 197 2.92 27.65 -13.34
CA GLU A 197 3.85 27.53 -14.48
C GLU A 197 3.17 26.86 -15.69
N GLU A 198 2.39 25.80 -15.46
CA GLU A 198 1.59 25.15 -16.50
C GLU A 198 0.63 26.15 -17.16
N ARG A 199 -0.05 26.96 -16.35
CA ARG A 199 -0.99 27.98 -16.85
C ARG A 199 -0.29 29.07 -17.67
N GLN A 200 0.89 29.50 -17.25
CA GLN A 200 1.68 30.50 -17.99
C GLN A 200 2.19 29.94 -19.32
N THR A 201 2.70 28.72 -19.32
CA THR A 201 3.17 28.02 -20.54
C THR A 201 2.03 27.78 -21.52
N GLU A 202 0.88 27.32 -21.02
CA GLU A 202 -0.32 27.09 -21.85
C GLU A 202 -0.86 28.41 -22.42
N ALA A 203 -0.99 29.45 -21.59
CA ALA A 203 -1.43 30.77 -22.04
C ALA A 203 -0.50 31.34 -23.13
N GLY A 204 0.81 31.20 -22.98
CA GLY A 204 1.78 31.60 -24.01
C GLY A 204 1.65 30.78 -25.30
N THR A 205 1.41 29.48 -25.21
CA THR A 205 1.21 28.60 -26.38
C THR A 205 -0.05 28.96 -27.15
N ILE A 206 -1.16 29.20 -26.44
CA ILE A 206 -2.43 29.62 -27.04
C ILE A 206 -2.28 31.01 -27.64
N ALA A 207 -1.62 31.95 -26.96
CA ALA A 207 -1.37 33.28 -27.48
C ALA A 207 -0.59 33.24 -28.81
N ARG A 208 0.38 32.33 -28.97
CA ARG A 208 1.10 32.15 -30.26
C ARG A 208 0.23 31.65 -31.42
N GLN A 209 -0.87 30.96 -31.12
CA GLN A 209 -1.75 30.34 -32.10
C GLN A 209 -3.04 31.14 -32.32
N SER A 210 -3.23 32.23 -31.57
CA SER A 210 -4.47 33.01 -31.57
C SER A 210 -4.25 34.40 -32.16
N ASP A 211 -5.19 34.85 -33.00
CA ASP A 211 -5.17 36.20 -33.57
C ASP A 211 -5.47 37.29 -32.51
N ALA A 212 -6.25 36.92 -31.48
CA ALA A 212 -6.49 37.72 -30.30
C ALA A 212 -6.49 36.85 -29.03
N MET A 213 -6.11 37.45 -27.90
CA MET A 213 -6.03 36.76 -26.62
C MET A 213 -6.84 37.50 -25.55
N LEU A 214 -7.64 36.76 -24.79
CA LEU A 214 -8.44 37.26 -23.69
C LEU A 214 -7.87 36.74 -22.37
N VAL A 215 -7.51 37.65 -21.46
CA VAL A 215 -7.00 37.32 -20.13
C VAL A 215 -8.01 37.78 -19.08
N ILE A 216 -8.66 36.82 -18.44
CA ILE A 216 -9.76 37.10 -17.49
C ILE A 216 -9.28 37.01 -16.03
N GLY A 217 -9.41 38.10 -15.28
CA GLY A 217 -9.19 38.09 -13.84
C GLY A 217 -9.06 39.47 -13.21
N GLY A 218 -8.75 39.50 -11.91
CA GLY A 218 -8.63 40.76 -11.17
C GLY A 218 -7.35 41.51 -11.52
N LYS A 219 -7.44 42.84 -11.72
CA LYS A 219 -6.29 43.71 -12.00
C LYS A 219 -5.23 43.71 -10.89
N HIS A 220 -5.61 43.38 -9.66
CA HIS A 220 -4.70 43.29 -8.51
C HIS A 220 -4.07 41.89 -8.32
N SER A 221 -4.46 40.90 -9.13
CA SER A 221 -3.90 39.55 -9.05
C SER A 221 -2.55 39.49 -9.76
N SER A 222 -1.47 39.31 -9.00
CA SER A 222 -0.11 39.17 -9.54
C SER A 222 -0.03 38.08 -10.63
N ASN A 223 -0.73 36.95 -10.44
CA ASN A 223 -0.75 35.89 -11.44
C ASN A 223 -1.48 36.30 -12.73
N THR A 224 -2.60 37.03 -12.61
CA THR A 224 -3.37 37.49 -13.78
C THR A 224 -2.59 38.55 -14.57
N GLN A 225 -1.92 39.48 -13.89
CA GLN A 225 -1.01 40.43 -14.52
C GLN A 225 0.12 39.72 -15.27
N LYS A 226 0.69 38.66 -14.68
CA LYS A 226 1.75 37.89 -15.33
C LYS A 226 1.27 37.16 -16.59
N LEU A 227 0.07 36.58 -16.54
CA LEU A 227 -0.55 35.97 -17.72
C LEU A 227 -0.74 36.99 -18.83
N TYR A 228 -1.21 38.20 -18.48
CA TYR A 228 -1.35 39.29 -19.45
C TYR A 228 -0.02 39.69 -20.07
N GLU A 229 1.05 39.87 -19.28
CA GLU A 229 2.38 40.17 -19.79
C GLU A 229 2.92 39.10 -20.77
N ILE A 230 2.68 37.82 -20.47
CA ILE A 230 3.14 36.71 -21.31
C ILE A 230 2.34 36.69 -22.62
N CYS A 231 1.01 36.80 -22.52
CA CYS A 231 0.14 36.82 -23.68
C CYS A 231 0.44 38.02 -24.59
N SER A 232 0.62 39.21 -24.00
CA SER A 232 0.90 40.44 -24.75
C SER A 232 2.24 40.43 -25.49
N LYS A 233 3.20 39.58 -25.09
CA LYS A 233 4.47 39.40 -25.81
C LYS A 233 4.32 38.52 -27.04
N GLU A 234 3.41 37.57 -27.00
CA GLU A 234 3.22 36.57 -28.06
C GLU A 234 2.08 36.97 -29.02
N CYS A 235 1.05 37.66 -28.52
CA CYS A 235 -0.11 38.14 -29.26
C CYS A 235 -0.30 39.66 -29.04
N PRO A 236 -0.16 40.51 -30.08
CA PRO A 236 -0.35 41.95 -29.97
C PRO A 236 -1.77 42.34 -29.54
N ASN A 237 -2.77 41.56 -29.95
CA ASN A 237 -4.19 41.78 -29.65
C ASN A 237 -4.59 41.08 -28.35
N THR A 238 -3.88 41.37 -27.26
CA THR A 238 -4.19 40.83 -25.94
C THR A 238 -5.06 41.82 -25.15
N TYR A 239 -6.20 41.36 -24.66
CA TYR A 239 -7.17 42.15 -23.90
C TYR A 239 -7.31 41.61 -22.48
N PHE A 240 -7.33 42.53 -21.51
CA PHE A 240 -7.56 42.22 -20.11
C PHE A 240 -9.03 42.46 -19.76
N ILE A 241 -9.71 41.46 -19.21
CA ILE A 241 -11.13 41.53 -18.87
C ILE A 241 -11.30 41.20 -17.39
N GLN A 242 -11.98 42.07 -16.65
CA GLN A 242 -12.33 41.80 -15.24
C GLN A 242 -13.80 41.42 -15.10
N THR A 243 -14.66 42.04 -15.91
CA THR A 243 -16.12 41.89 -15.88
C THR A 243 -16.68 41.74 -17.29
N LEU A 244 -17.94 41.28 -17.41
CA LEU A 244 -18.60 41.13 -18.71
C LEU A 244 -18.81 42.49 -19.41
N ASP A 245 -18.88 43.59 -18.65
CA ASP A 245 -19.02 44.94 -19.19
C ASP A 245 -17.74 45.46 -19.87
N ASP A 246 -16.58 44.85 -19.56
CA ASP A 246 -15.32 45.14 -20.25
C ASP A 246 -15.24 44.48 -21.64
N LEU A 247 -16.22 43.62 -21.99
CA LEU A 247 -16.21 42.81 -23.20
C LEU A 247 -16.87 43.54 -24.39
N ASN A 248 -16.07 44.18 -25.24
CA ASN A 248 -16.58 44.69 -26.51
C ASN A 248 -16.54 43.61 -27.61
N LEU A 249 -17.67 42.94 -27.82
CA LEU A 249 -17.82 41.83 -28.79
C LEU A 249 -17.55 42.24 -30.25
N GLU A 250 -17.76 43.51 -30.62
CA GLU A 250 -17.55 43.99 -32.00
C GLU A 250 -16.08 43.92 -32.42
N LEU A 251 -15.15 44.09 -31.47
CA LEU A 251 -13.72 43.98 -31.72
C LEU A 251 -13.31 42.55 -32.08
N PHE A 252 -14.04 41.55 -31.60
CA PHE A 252 -13.68 40.14 -31.76
C PHE A 252 -14.23 39.50 -33.03
N GLN A 253 -15.23 40.12 -33.67
CA GLN A 253 -15.81 39.64 -34.94
C GLN A 253 -14.81 39.62 -36.11
N SER A 254 -13.73 40.41 -36.02
CA SER A 254 -12.70 40.52 -37.06
C SER A 254 -11.62 39.44 -36.97
N PHE A 255 -11.57 38.64 -35.89
CA PHE A 255 -10.53 37.65 -35.66
C PHE A 255 -11.00 36.23 -36.02
N ARG A 256 -10.09 35.42 -36.59
CA ARG A 256 -10.43 34.04 -36.95
C ARG A 256 -10.28 33.12 -35.75
N SER A 257 -9.22 33.30 -34.96
CA SER A 257 -8.97 32.56 -33.72
C SER A 257 -8.83 33.48 -32.51
N VAL A 258 -9.55 33.13 -31.43
CA VAL A 258 -9.48 33.86 -30.15
C VAL A 258 -9.12 32.89 -29.04
N GLY A 259 -8.00 33.17 -28.37
CA GLY A 259 -7.54 32.43 -27.22
C GLY A 259 -8.11 33.03 -25.92
N ILE A 260 -8.44 32.19 -24.95
CA ILE A 260 -8.92 32.65 -23.64
C ILE A 260 -8.16 31.96 -22.52
N THR A 261 -7.64 32.75 -21.59
CA THR A 261 -7.05 32.27 -20.33
C THR A 261 -7.64 33.02 -19.15
N ALA A 262 -7.55 32.44 -17.97
CA ALA A 262 -8.05 33.05 -16.75
C ALA A 262 -7.15 32.79 -15.56
N GLY A 263 -7.09 33.76 -14.65
CA GLY A 263 -6.38 33.64 -13.38
C GLY A 263 -6.92 32.49 -12.52
N ALA A 264 -6.08 32.01 -11.59
CA ALA A 264 -6.37 30.87 -10.71
C ALA A 264 -7.57 31.08 -9.76
N SER A 265 -8.06 32.31 -9.65
CA SER A 265 -9.18 32.69 -8.78
C SER A 265 -10.38 33.21 -9.58
N THR A 266 -10.38 33.11 -10.92
CA THR A 266 -11.45 33.66 -11.76
C THR A 266 -12.51 32.59 -12.05
N GLN A 267 -13.80 32.96 -11.99
CA GLN A 267 -14.91 32.04 -12.23
C GLN A 267 -15.01 31.56 -13.69
N ILE A 268 -15.32 30.28 -13.85
CA ILE A 268 -15.59 29.61 -15.14
C ILE A 268 -16.86 30.16 -15.83
N ILE A 269 -17.73 30.88 -15.11
CA ILE A 269 -18.99 31.40 -15.64
C ILE A 269 -18.76 32.43 -16.74
N LEU A 270 -17.78 33.34 -16.60
CA LEU A 270 -17.43 34.29 -17.67
C LEU A 270 -16.92 33.55 -18.93
N LEU A 271 -16.10 32.52 -18.74
CA LEU A 271 -15.59 31.68 -19.84
C LEU A 271 -16.73 30.95 -20.57
N ARG A 272 -17.66 30.35 -19.81
CA ARG A 272 -18.83 29.67 -20.35
C ARG A 272 -19.78 30.63 -21.05
N ARG A 273 -20.00 31.82 -20.51
CA ARG A 273 -20.90 32.83 -21.09
C ARG A 273 -20.32 33.41 -22.38
N PHE A 274 -19.01 33.64 -22.44
CA PHE A 274 -18.34 34.00 -23.69
C PHE A 274 -18.49 32.92 -24.75
N LYS A 275 -18.28 31.64 -24.37
CA LYS A 275 -18.47 30.51 -25.26
C LYS A 275 -19.93 30.39 -25.75
N LEU A 276 -20.90 30.47 -24.83
CA LEU A 276 -22.33 30.52 -25.16
C LEU A 276 -22.71 31.70 -26.07
N MET A 277 -22.14 32.89 -25.86
CA MET A 277 -22.42 34.05 -26.71
C MET A 277 -21.74 33.96 -28.09
N SER A 278 -20.57 33.33 -28.19
CA SER A 278 -19.98 32.97 -29.49
C SER A 278 -20.77 31.87 -30.19
N ASP A 279 -21.36 30.94 -29.43
CA ASP A 279 -22.16 29.83 -29.94
C ASP A 279 -23.56 30.29 -30.41
N MET A 280 -24.19 31.25 -29.71
CA MET A 280 -25.51 31.82 -30.09
C MET A 280 -25.51 32.58 -31.42
N ASN A 281 -24.38 33.16 -31.85
CA ASN A 281 -24.27 33.75 -33.18
C ASN A 281 -24.18 32.69 -34.30
N ASN A 282 -23.91 31.43 -33.95
CA ASN A 282 -23.88 30.30 -34.88
C ASN A 282 -25.21 29.52 -34.95
N ASP A 283 -26.24 29.89 -34.16
CA ASP A 283 -27.48 29.09 -33.99
C ASP A 283 -28.28 28.88 -35.29
N PHE A 284 -28.19 29.78 -36.27
CA PHE A 284 -28.90 29.63 -37.55
C PHE A 284 -28.17 28.69 -38.54
N GLU A 285 -26.85 28.55 -38.41
CA GLU A 285 -26.03 27.65 -39.22
C GLU A 285 -26.05 26.22 -38.62
N GLN A 286 -26.12 26.13 -37.29
CA GLN A 286 -26.24 24.85 -36.55
C GLN A 286 -27.57 24.14 -36.77
N MET A 287 -28.69 24.82 -37.04
CA MET A 287 -29.95 24.12 -37.37
C MET A 287 -29.89 23.39 -38.72
N LEU A 288 -29.00 23.81 -39.63
CA LEU A 288 -28.77 23.15 -40.93
C LEU A 288 -27.68 22.07 -40.82
N GLU A 289 -26.68 22.28 -39.96
CA GLU A 289 -25.61 21.30 -39.68
C GLU A 289 -26.00 20.22 -38.67
N ALA A 290 -26.94 20.44 -37.74
CA ALA A 290 -27.37 19.44 -36.76
C ALA A 290 -28.13 18.25 -37.38
N SER A 291 -28.55 18.35 -38.64
CA SER A 291 -28.98 17.20 -39.44
C SER A 291 -27.83 16.35 -39.99
N LEU A 292 -26.58 16.79 -39.85
CA LEU A 292 -25.39 16.06 -40.23
C LEU A 292 -24.60 15.72 -38.97
N VAL A 293 -24.66 14.45 -38.57
CA VAL A 293 -23.70 13.92 -37.58
C VAL A 293 -22.30 14.27 -38.11
N THR A 294 -21.44 14.86 -37.29
CA THR A 294 -20.03 15.08 -37.62
C THR A 294 -19.21 14.14 -36.76
N ILE A 295 -18.30 13.40 -37.39
CA ILE A 295 -17.45 12.43 -36.70
C ILE A 295 -15.99 12.87 -36.80
N HIS A 296 -15.25 12.76 -35.69
CA HIS A 296 -13.84 13.09 -35.63
C HIS A 296 -12.99 11.83 -35.42
N ASN A 297 -11.72 11.87 -35.88
CA ASN A 297 -10.78 10.79 -35.59
C ASN A 297 -10.60 10.62 -34.07
N GLY A 298 -10.83 9.40 -33.59
CA GLY A 298 -10.75 9.04 -32.17
C GLY A 298 -12.06 9.15 -31.40
N GLU A 299 -13.15 9.60 -32.04
CA GLU A 299 -14.48 9.66 -31.44
C GLU A 299 -15.11 8.26 -31.33
N ILE A 300 -15.90 8.03 -30.27
CA ILE A 300 -16.64 6.77 -30.09
C ILE A 300 -18.03 6.97 -30.68
N VAL A 301 -18.35 6.20 -31.71
CA VAL A 301 -19.63 6.25 -32.40
C VAL A 301 -20.43 4.98 -32.13
N GLU A 302 -21.75 5.13 -32.02
CA GLU A 302 -22.71 4.03 -31.99
C GLU A 302 -23.20 3.79 -33.40
N GLY A 303 -23.17 2.53 -33.85
CA GLY A 303 -23.68 2.17 -35.16
C GLY A 303 -24.46 0.86 -35.15
N THR A 304 -25.42 0.76 -36.07
CA THR A 304 -26.20 -0.46 -36.28
C THR A 304 -25.59 -1.28 -37.41
N VAL A 305 -25.41 -2.58 -37.20
CA VAL A 305 -24.80 -3.48 -38.18
C VAL A 305 -25.72 -3.62 -39.39
N ILE A 306 -25.29 -3.14 -40.55
CA ILE A 306 -26.03 -3.29 -41.81
C ILE A 306 -25.67 -4.63 -42.47
N ASP A 307 -24.38 -4.99 -42.46
CA ASP A 307 -23.89 -6.19 -43.15
C ASP A 307 -22.65 -6.75 -42.44
N VAL A 308 -22.51 -8.07 -42.48
CA VAL A 308 -21.38 -8.80 -41.88
C VAL A 308 -20.80 -9.77 -42.92
N LYS A 309 -19.61 -9.42 -43.42
CA LYS A 309 -18.82 -10.30 -44.30
C LYS A 309 -17.79 -11.07 -43.48
N GLU A 310 -17.05 -11.97 -44.14
CA GLU A 310 -16.05 -12.82 -43.47
C GLU A 310 -14.90 -12.00 -42.85
N ASP A 311 -14.50 -10.91 -43.51
CA ASP A 311 -13.34 -10.09 -43.09
C ASP A 311 -13.69 -8.65 -42.67
N GLU A 312 -14.95 -8.23 -42.81
CA GLU A 312 -15.41 -6.86 -42.50
C GLU A 312 -16.85 -6.81 -41.98
N ILE A 313 -17.11 -5.90 -41.03
CA ILE A 313 -18.44 -5.54 -40.51
C ILE A 313 -18.75 -4.12 -40.97
N VAL A 314 -19.93 -3.92 -41.56
CA VAL A 314 -20.43 -2.62 -42.03
C VAL A 314 -21.48 -2.09 -41.06
N LEU A 315 -21.28 -0.86 -40.61
CA LEU A 315 -22.05 -0.18 -39.57
C LEU A 315 -22.62 1.13 -40.06
N ASN A 316 -23.93 1.32 -39.87
CA ASN A 316 -24.53 2.63 -40.01
C ASN A 316 -24.25 3.45 -38.76
N ILE A 317 -23.38 4.46 -38.88
CA ILE A 317 -23.00 5.37 -37.79
C ILE A 317 -23.71 6.72 -37.86
N GLY A 318 -24.76 6.86 -38.69
CA GLY A 318 -25.50 8.11 -38.88
C GLY A 318 -24.72 9.23 -39.58
N TYR A 319 -23.52 8.94 -40.11
CA TYR A 319 -22.68 9.86 -40.87
C TYR A 319 -22.97 9.79 -42.37
N LYS A 320 -22.38 10.70 -43.18
CA LYS A 320 -22.47 10.70 -44.65
C LYS A 320 -21.94 9.40 -45.31
N ALA A 321 -21.26 8.56 -44.56
CA ALA A 321 -20.64 7.32 -45.01
C ALA A 321 -20.77 6.23 -43.93
N ASP A 322 -20.82 4.98 -44.38
CA ASP A 322 -20.86 3.82 -43.49
C ASP A 322 -19.50 3.56 -42.84
N GLY A 323 -19.54 3.04 -41.62
CA GLY A 323 -18.40 2.63 -40.84
C GLY A 323 -18.00 1.18 -41.13
N ILE A 324 -16.73 0.89 -41.32
CA ILE A 324 -16.22 -0.45 -41.54
C ILE A 324 -15.28 -0.89 -40.42
N ILE A 325 -15.50 -2.07 -39.86
CA ILE A 325 -14.57 -2.72 -38.92
C ILE A 325 -14.01 -3.96 -39.58
N THR A 326 -12.71 -3.97 -39.82
CA THR A 326 -12.02 -5.15 -40.34
C THR A 326 -11.77 -6.16 -39.23
N ARG A 327 -11.59 -7.44 -39.58
CA ARG A 327 -11.27 -8.54 -38.64
C ARG A 327 -10.13 -8.20 -37.67
N ASN A 328 -9.06 -7.57 -38.18
CA ASN A 328 -7.89 -7.16 -37.40
C ASN A 328 -8.18 -6.05 -36.37
N GLU A 329 -9.22 -5.25 -36.60
CA GLU A 329 -9.67 -4.18 -35.72
C GLU A 329 -10.81 -4.62 -34.78
N TYR A 330 -11.32 -5.84 -34.96
CA TYR A 330 -12.29 -6.47 -34.06
C TYR A 330 -11.63 -7.26 -32.92
N SER A 331 -10.69 -8.17 -33.22
CA SER A 331 -10.00 -8.99 -32.21
C SER A 331 -8.56 -9.36 -32.62
N ASN A 332 -7.74 -9.76 -31.64
CA ASN A 332 -6.38 -10.26 -31.87
C ASN A 332 -6.31 -11.77 -32.14
N GLN A 333 -7.42 -12.50 -32.00
CA GLN A 333 -7.43 -13.94 -32.19
C GLN A 333 -7.48 -14.30 -33.69
N SER A 334 -6.51 -15.10 -34.12
CA SER A 334 -6.43 -15.59 -35.50
C SER A 334 -7.51 -16.66 -35.72
N GLY A 335 -8.39 -16.47 -36.71
CA GLY A 335 -9.37 -17.47 -37.12
C GLY A 335 -10.82 -17.29 -36.61
N ILE A 336 -11.18 -16.14 -36.01
CA ILE A 336 -12.59 -15.84 -35.68
C ILE A 336 -13.34 -15.41 -36.94
N ASP A 337 -14.37 -16.12 -37.36
CA ASP A 337 -15.26 -15.66 -38.43
C ASP A 337 -16.28 -14.67 -37.86
N LEU A 338 -16.31 -13.45 -38.42
CA LEU A 338 -17.09 -12.33 -37.87
C LEU A 338 -18.61 -12.58 -37.90
N ARG A 339 -19.08 -13.47 -38.79
CA ARG A 339 -20.48 -13.89 -38.92
C ARG A 339 -21.03 -14.65 -37.72
N ASP A 340 -20.17 -15.33 -36.97
CA ASP A 340 -20.58 -16.10 -35.79
C ASP A 340 -20.67 -15.23 -34.52
N VAL A 341 -20.03 -14.07 -34.53
CA VAL A 341 -19.90 -13.20 -33.36
C VAL A 341 -20.82 -11.99 -33.41
N VAL A 342 -21.13 -11.48 -34.61
CA VAL A 342 -21.96 -10.28 -34.81
C VAL A 342 -23.12 -10.61 -35.75
N LYS A 343 -24.33 -10.19 -35.37
CA LYS A 343 -25.53 -10.34 -36.19
C LYS A 343 -25.89 -9.03 -36.86
N VAL A 344 -26.51 -9.13 -38.04
CA VAL A 344 -27.15 -7.99 -38.71
C VAL A 344 -28.23 -7.41 -37.79
N ASP A 345 -28.38 -6.09 -37.78
CA ASP A 345 -29.22 -5.28 -36.88
C ASP A 345 -28.75 -5.15 -35.42
N ASP A 346 -27.56 -5.68 -35.06
CA ASP A 346 -27.00 -5.44 -33.72
C ASP A 346 -26.45 -4.01 -33.58
N VAL A 347 -26.53 -3.44 -32.38
CA VAL A 347 -26.04 -2.09 -32.09
C VAL A 347 -24.69 -2.21 -31.40
N MET A 348 -23.64 -1.70 -32.04
CA MET A 348 -22.28 -1.79 -31.55
C MET A 348 -21.58 -0.43 -31.52
N LYS A 349 -20.79 -0.24 -30.45
CA LYS A 349 -19.96 0.96 -30.25
C LYS A 349 -18.59 0.71 -30.83
N ALA A 350 -18.08 1.63 -31.65
CA ALA A 350 -16.74 1.54 -32.20
C ALA A 350 -16.07 2.91 -32.24
N LYS A 351 -14.73 2.93 -32.25
CA LYS A 351 -13.95 4.15 -32.25
C LYS A 351 -13.51 4.48 -33.68
N VAL A 352 -13.66 5.73 -34.10
CA VAL A 352 -13.25 6.18 -35.44
C VAL A 352 -11.73 6.21 -35.53
N LEU A 353 -11.13 5.42 -36.43
CA LEU A 353 -9.70 5.50 -36.73
C LEU A 353 -9.41 6.54 -37.80
N LYS A 354 -10.19 6.52 -38.87
CA LYS A 354 -10.07 7.43 -40.01
C LYS A 354 -11.44 7.73 -40.60
N VAL A 355 -11.72 9.00 -40.84
CA VAL A 355 -12.96 9.46 -41.47
C VAL A 355 -12.95 9.30 -43.00
N ASN A 356 -11.79 9.07 -43.64
CA ASN A 356 -11.71 8.88 -45.09
C ASN A 356 -10.47 8.05 -45.49
N ASP A 357 -10.67 6.85 -46.03
CA ASP A 357 -9.58 5.98 -46.53
C ASP A 357 -9.39 6.04 -48.06
N GLY A 358 -9.99 7.04 -48.72
CA GLY A 358 -9.85 7.28 -50.16
C GLY A 358 -11.04 6.80 -51.01
N GLU A 359 -11.85 5.86 -50.50
CA GLU A 359 -13.07 5.37 -51.15
C GLU A 359 -14.37 5.91 -50.51
N GLY A 360 -14.25 6.85 -49.56
CA GLY A 360 -15.40 7.49 -48.92
C GLY A 360 -16.05 6.67 -47.79
N GLN A 361 -15.36 5.68 -47.23
CA GLN A 361 -15.79 4.91 -46.05
C GLN A 361 -15.04 5.32 -44.78
N VAL A 362 -15.65 5.09 -43.60
CA VAL A 362 -15.10 5.43 -42.29
C VAL A 362 -14.51 4.18 -41.63
N LEU A 363 -13.21 4.15 -41.37
CA LEU A 363 -12.58 3.03 -40.69
C LEU A 363 -12.79 3.12 -39.18
N LEU A 364 -13.35 2.05 -38.59
CA LEU A 364 -13.67 1.94 -37.17
C LEU A 364 -12.83 0.84 -36.50
N THR A 365 -12.62 0.97 -35.18
CA THR A 365 -11.96 -0.05 -34.35
C THR A 365 -12.78 -0.37 -33.12
N TYR A 366 -13.04 -1.65 -32.90
CA TYR A 366 -13.66 -2.16 -31.67
C TYR A 366 -12.60 -2.51 -30.63
N LYS A 367 -11.46 -3.04 -31.09
CA LYS A 367 -10.31 -3.46 -30.27
C LYS A 367 -9.83 -2.36 -29.32
N ARG A 368 -9.66 -1.12 -29.79
CA ARG A 368 -9.18 -0.03 -28.90
C ARG A 368 -10.23 0.35 -27.84
N LEU A 369 -11.51 0.26 -28.18
CA LEU A 369 -12.60 0.54 -27.25
C LEU A 369 -12.69 -0.55 -26.17
N ALA A 370 -12.58 -1.82 -26.56
CA ALA A 370 -12.57 -2.96 -25.64
C ALA A 370 -11.39 -2.86 -24.65
N MET A 371 -10.19 -2.50 -25.13
CA MET A 371 -9.03 -2.27 -24.28
C MET A 371 -9.21 -1.09 -23.30
N GLU A 372 -9.84 0.01 -23.72
CA GLU A 372 -10.13 1.16 -22.85
C GLU A 372 -11.13 0.79 -21.75
N LYS A 373 -12.22 0.09 -22.08
CA LYS A 373 -13.19 -0.38 -21.09
C LYS A 373 -12.59 -1.39 -20.11
N SER A 374 -11.78 -2.32 -20.63
CA SER A 374 -11.06 -3.29 -19.81
C SER A 374 -10.06 -2.62 -18.86
N ASN A 375 -9.33 -1.60 -19.33
CA ASN A 375 -8.46 -0.81 -18.47
C ASN A 375 -9.23 -0.07 -17.37
N GLU A 376 -10.41 0.49 -17.67
CA GLU A 376 -11.24 1.15 -16.66
C GLU A 376 -11.73 0.14 -15.60
N ARG A 377 -12.19 -1.05 -16.03
CA ARG A 377 -12.58 -2.13 -15.13
C ARG A 377 -11.42 -2.61 -14.23
N ILE A 378 -10.23 -2.75 -14.81
CA ILE A 378 -9.01 -3.13 -14.05
C ILE A 378 -8.61 -2.03 -13.07
N ARG A 379 -8.84 -0.75 -13.41
CA ARG A 379 -8.62 0.38 -12.52
C ARG A 379 -9.60 0.37 -11.35
N GLU A 380 -10.88 0.14 -11.60
CA GLU A 380 -11.89 -0.02 -10.55
C GLU A 380 -11.54 -1.19 -9.62
N ALA A 381 -11.12 -2.32 -10.19
CA ALA A 381 -10.64 -3.47 -9.42
C ALA A 381 -9.37 -3.14 -8.59
N PHE A 382 -8.48 -2.28 -9.09
CA PHE A 382 -7.32 -1.78 -8.34
C PHE A 382 -7.73 -0.87 -7.17
N GLU A 383 -8.67 0.06 -7.38
CA GLU A 383 -9.16 0.97 -6.35
C GLU A 383 -9.92 0.21 -5.25
N ASN A 384 -10.69 -0.82 -5.61
CA ASN A 384 -11.51 -1.61 -4.71
C ASN A 384 -10.82 -2.88 -4.16
N LYS A 385 -9.60 -3.20 -4.62
CA LYS A 385 -8.89 -4.47 -4.35
C LYS A 385 -9.74 -5.71 -4.65
N GLU A 386 -10.47 -5.67 -5.77
CA GLU A 386 -11.31 -6.78 -6.22
C GLU A 386 -10.45 -7.94 -6.75
N VAL A 387 -10.92 -9.17 -6.51
CA VAL A 387 -10.26 -10.39 -6.99
C VAL A 387 -10.66 -10.64 -8.43
N LEU A 388 -9.69 -10.59 -9.35
CA LEU A 388 -9.89 -10.88 -10.76
C LEU A 388 -9.49 -12.32 -11.08
N LYS A 389 -10.25 -12.98 -11.94
CA LYS A 389 -9.95 -14.33 -12.46
C LYS A 389 -9.48 -14.22 -13.91
N ALA A 390 -8.40 -14.90 -14.25
CA ALA A 390 -7.88 -14.88 -15.61
C ALA A 390 -7.10 -16.14 -15.99
N THR A 391 -7.11 -16.47 -17.28
CA THR A 391 -6.32 -17.57 -17.82
C THR A 391 -4.89 -17.13 -18.11
N VAL A 392 -3.92 -17.95 -17.69
CA VAL A 392 -2.50 -17.75 -18.01
C VAL A 392 -2.28 -18.05 -19.50
N THR A 393 -1.81 -17.04 -20.22
CA THR A 393 -1.54 -17.13 -21.67
C THR A 393 -0.10 -17.47 -21.99
N ALA A 394 0.84 -17.05 -21.14
CA ALA A 394 2.26 -17.34 -21.33
C ALA A 394 3.01 -17.36 -19.99
N VAL A 395 3.98 -18.27 -19.89
CA VAL A 395 4.92 -18.35 -18.77
C VAL A 395 6.28 -17.81 -19.25
N LEU A 396 6.76 -16.73 -18.63
CA LEU A 396 8.05 -16.11 -18.91
C LEU A 396 9.03 -16.43 -17.78
N SER A 397 10.34 -16.32 -18.05
CA SER A 397 11.41 -16.59 -17.07
C SER A 397 11.36 -15.74 -15.80
N GLY A 398 10.60 -14.63 -15.81
CA GLY A 398 10.41 -13.74 -14.66
C GLY A 398 8.99 -13.69 -14.07
N GLY A 399 8.01 -14.43 -14.63
CA GLY A 399 6.62 -14.35 -14.17
C GLY A 399 5.58 -14.91 -15.15
N LEU A 400 4.30 -14.81 -14.79
CA LEU A 400 3.15 -15.24 -15.58
C LEU A 400 2.51 -14.05 -16.30
N SER A 401 2.10 -14.24 -17.55
CA SER A 401 1.28 -13.29 -18.29
C SER A 401 -0.15 -13.81 -18.38
N VAL A 402 -1.08 -13.08 -17.78
CA VAL A 402 -2.52 -13.37 -17.82
C VAL A 402 -3.25 -12.32 -18.65
N VAL A 403 -4.39 -12.69 -19.23
CA VAL A 403 -5.24 -11.75 -19.99
C VAL A 403 -6.62 -11.69 -19.34
N VAL A 404 -7.03 -10.49 -18.94
CA VAL A 404 -8.38 -10.17 -18.44
C VAL A 404 -9.02 -9.24 -19.44
N ASP A 405 -10.18 -9.62 -20.01
CA ASP A 405 -10.98 -8.79 -20.91
C ASP A 405 -10.12 -8.05 -21.98
N GLU A 406 -9.24 -8.75 -22.72
CA GLU A 406 -8.30 -8.19 -23.73
C GLU A 406 -7.07 -7.40 -23.22
N THR A 407 -6.92 -7.21 -21.91
CA THR A 407 -5.76 -6.53 -21.32
C THR A 407 -4.75 -7.51 -20.72
N LYS A 408 -3.47 -7.33 -21.06
CA LYS A 408 -2.35 -8.16 -20.56
C LYS A 408 -1.89 -7.68 -19.19
N ILE A 409 -1.89 -8.58 -18.21
CA ILE A 409 -1.42 -8.35 -16.84
C ILE A 409 -0.23 -9.28 -16.58
N PHE A 410 0.81 -8.76 -15.95
CA PHE A 410 2.03 -9.50 -15.63
C PHE A 410 2.11 -9.77 -14.13
N ILE A 411 2.32 -11.03 -13.74
CA ILE A 411 2.45 -11.46 -12.35
C ILE A 411 3.90 -11.95 -12.14
N PRO A 412 4.76 -11.20 -11.45
CA PRO A 412 6.12 -11.61 -11.12
C PRO A 412 6.15 -12.95 -10.39
N ALA A 413 7.14 -13.81 -10.69
CA ALA A 413 7.27 -15.14 -10.08
C ALA A 413 7.26 -15.12 -8.53
N SER A 414 7.79 -14.06 -7.90
CA SER A 414 7.80 -13.87 -6.45
C SER A 414 6.44 -13.60 -5.81
N LEU A 415 5.44 -13.24 -6.63
CA LEU A 415 4.07 -12.91 -6.21
C LEU A 415 3.07 -14.00 -6.63
N VAL A 416 3.54 -15.12 -7.21
CA VAL A 416 2.72 -16.26 -7.63
C VAL A 416 2.54 -17.26 -6.49
N SER A 417 3.59 -17.54 -5.72
CA SER A 417 3.62 -18.56 -4.67
C SER A 417 4.43 -18.12 -3.44
N ASP A 418 4.14 -18.74 -2.29
CA ASP A 418 4.80 -18.48 -1.00
C ASP A 418 6.23 -19.08 -0.94
N SER A 419 6.49 -20.10 -1.77
CA SER A 419 7.78 -20.78 -1.95
C SER A 419 8.34 -20.55 -3.35
N TYR A 420 9.67 -20.42 -3.46
CA TYR A 420 10.38 -20.29 -4.73
C TYR A 420 10.34 -21.62 -5.50
N GLU A 421 9.40 -21.75 -6.42
CA GLU A 421 9.32 -22.90 -7.34
C GLU A 421 10.04 -22.57 -8.65
N LYS A 422 10.95 -23.44 -9.08
CA LYS A 422 11.74 -23.26 -10.31
C LYS A 422 10.94 -23.54 -11.59
N ASP A 423 9.81 -24.25 -11.51
CA ASP A 423 9.03 -24.70 -12.66
C ASP A 423 7.60 -24.14 -12.66
N LEU A 424 7.44 -22.94 -13.21
CA LEU A 424 6.15 -22.24 -13.36
C LEU A 424 5.31 -22.76 -14.54
N SER A 425 5.81 -23.73 -15.32
CA SER A 425 5.14 -24.26 -16.52
C SER A 425 3.80 -24.95 -16.24
N LYS A 426 3.54 -25.33 -14.99
CA LYS A 426 2.28 -25.95 -14.56
C LYS A 426 1.08 -25.01 -14.63
N TYR A 427 1.32 -23.70 -14.55
CA TYR A 427 0.27 -22.69 -14.55
C TYR A 427 -0.17 -22.30 -15.96
N ASN A 428 0.49 -22.79 -17.01
CA ASN A 428 0.14 -22.44 -18.38
C ASN A 428 -1.27 -22.95 -18.74
N GLY A 429 -2.16 -22.05 -19.17
CA GLY A 429 -3.55 -22.38 -19.47
C GLY A 429 -4.45 -22.63 -18.26
N GLN A 430 -3.96 -22.44 -17.02
CA GLN A 430 -4.81 -22.49 -15.83
C GLN A 430 -5.48 -21.13 -15.58
N GLU A 431 -6.69 -21.16 -15.03
CA GLU A 431 -7.36 -19.99 -14.50
C GLU A 431 -6.81 -19.69 -13.10
N ILE A 432 -6.32 -18.47 -12.91
CA ILE A 432 -5.76 -18.02 -11.63
C ILE A 432 -6.46 -16.77 -11.14
N GLU A 433 -6.63 -16.69 -9.82
CA GLU A 433 -7.18 -15.53 -9.12
C GLU A 433 -6.04 -14.65 -8.60
N PHE A 434 -6.12 -13.34 -8.82
CA PHE A 434 -5.13 -12.38 -8.37
C PHE A 434 -5.74 -10.99 -8.16
N VAL A 435 -5.06 -10.16 -7.37
CA VAL A 435 -5.42 -8.75 -7.17
C VAL A 435 -4.41 -7.88 -7.91
N VAL A 436 -4.86 -6.75 -8.45
CA VAL A 436 -3.98 -5.80 -9.12
C VAL A 436 -3.27 -4.95 -8.06
N THR A 437 -1.95 -4.87 -8.09
CA THR A 437 -1.14 -4.08 -7.13
C THR A 437 -0.46 -2.87 -7.74
N GLU A 438 -0.21 -2.89 -9.05
CA GLU A 438 0.32 -1.73 -9.77
C GLU A 438 -0.44 -1.58 -11.08
N PHE A 439 -1.07 -0.42 -11.28
CA PHE A 439 -1.76 -0.09 -12.52
C PHE A 439 -1.06 1.10 -13.20
N ASN A 440 -0.33 0.84 -14.30
CA ASN A 440 0.30 1.88 -15.10
C ASN A 440 -0.13 1.79 -16.59
N PRO A 441 -1.24 2.47 -16.96
CA PRO A 441 -1.80 2.38 -18.31
C PRO A 441 -0.89 3.04 -19.36
N LYS A 442 -0.12 4.07 -19.00
CA LYS A 442 0.81 4.77 -19.93
C LYS A 442 1.98 3.89 -20.36
N LYS A 443 2.48 3.04 -19.45
CA LYS A 443 3.59 2.10 -19.73
C LYS A 443 3.11 0.70 -20.13
N ARG A 444 1.78 0.48 -20.27
CA ARG A 444 1.17 -0.84 -20.48
C ARG A 444 1.67 -1.88 -19.47
N ARG A 445 1.92 -1.45 -18.24
CA ARG A 445 2.45 -2.31 -17.16
C ARG A 445 1.40 -2.40 -16.08
N ILE A 446 0.77 -3.57 -15.99
CA ILE A 446 -0.20 -3.88 -14.94
C ILE A 446 0.36 -5.09 -14.21
N ILE A 447 0.58 -4.95 -12.91
CA ILE A 447 1.16 -5.99 -12.06
C ILE A 447 0.07 -6.58 -11.20
N GLY A 448 -0.08 -7.90 -11.28
CA GLY A 448 -0.93 -8.67 -10.39
C GLY A 448 -0.13 -9.31 -9.26
N ASP A 449 -0.79 -9.51 -8.13
CA ASP A 449 -0.28 -10.20 -6.95
C ASP A 449 -1.29 -11.28 -6.53
N ARG A 450 -0.84 -12.53 -6.53
CA ARG A 450 -1.62 -13.68 -6.07
C ARG A 450 -1.32 -14.02 -4.60
N LYS A 451 -0.15 -13.61 -4.08
CA LYS A 451 0.29 -13.89 -2.71
C LYS A 451 -0.66 -13.29 -1.68
N GLN A 452 -1.22 -12.11 -1.97
CA GLN A 452 -2.10 -11.42 -1.03
C GLN A 452 -3.39 -12.21 -0.69
N LEU A 453 -3.90 -13.01 -1.63
CA LEU A 453 -5.06 -13.89 -1.42
C LEU A 453 -4.70 -15.10 -0.55
N LEU A 454 -3.57 -15.75 -0.85
CA LEU A 454 -3.08 -16.89 -0.06
C LEU A 454 -2.76 -16.50 1.39
N VAL A 455 -2.24 -15.29 1.61
CA VAL A 455 -1.97 -14.76 2.95
C VAL A 455 -3.27 -14.50 3.71
N ALA A 456 -4.29 -13.94 3.05
CA ALA A 456 -5.59 -13.70 3.67
C ALA A 456 -6.34 -15.00 4.02
N GLU A 457 -6.27 -16.01 3.14
CA GLU A 457 -6.85 -17.34 3.37
C GLU A 457 -6.13 -18.07 4.52
N LYS A 458 -4.80 -18.03 4.55
CA LYS A 458 -4.00 -18.53 5.67
C LYS A 458 -4.29 -17.79 6.97
N ALA A 459 -4.50 -16.48 6.95
CA ALA A 459 -4.82 -15.70 8.15
C ALA A 459 -6.18 -16.11 8.74
N LYS A 460 -7.19 -16.37 7.91
CA LYS A 460 -8.49 -16.91 8.37
C LYS A 460 -8.37 -18.31 8.95
N LEU A 461 -7.68 -19.21 8.23
CA LEU A 461 -7.42 -20.57 8.72
C LEU A 461 -6.65 -20.54 10.05
N LYS A 462 -5.71 -19.60 10.19
CA LYS A 462 -4.96 -19.36 11.43
C LYS A 462 -5.90 -18.92 12.56
N GLU A 463 -6.74 -17.90 12.38
CA GLU A 463 -7.70 -17.47 13.40
C GLU A 463 -8.64 -18.62 13.84
N GLU A 464 -9.13 -19.42 12.89
CA GLU A 464 -9.96 -20.59 13.22
C GLU A 464 -9.20 -21.72 13.92
N LEU A 465 -7.91 -21.87 13.64
CA LEU A 465 -7.06 -22.87 14.27
C LEU A 465 -6.72 -22.45 15.70
N PHE A 466 -6.34 -21.19 15.91
CA PHE A 466 -6.10 -20.62 17.24
C PHE A 466 -7.36 -20.59 18.12
N ALA A 467 -8.56 -20.48 17.53
CA ALA A 467 -9.83 -20.58 18.25
C ALA A 467 -10.19 -22.01 18.66
N ARG A 468 -9.71 -23.03 17.93
CA ARG A 468 -10.02 -24.44 18.19
C ARG A 468 -9.04 -25.11 19.13
N ILE A 469 -7.78 -24.67 19.11
CA ILE A 469 -6.67 -25.31 19.78
C ILE A 469 -6.44 -24.71 21.17
N HIS A 470 -6.30 -25.57 22.18
CA HIS A 470 -5.89 -25.19 23.53
C HIS A 470 -4.56 -25.86 23.92
N VAL A 471 -3.85 -25.27 24.89
CA VAL A 471 -2.63 -25.86 25.46
C VAL A 471 -2.99 -27.20 26.11
N GLY A 472 -2.35 -28.28 25.68
CA GLY A 472 -2.66 -29.66 26.09
C GLY A 472 -3.39 -30.49 25.04
N ASP A 473 -3.84 -29.92 23.91
CA ASP A 473 -4.49 -30.69 22.85
C ASP A 473 -3.50 -31.50 22.02
N VAL A 474 -3.93 -32.69 21.59
CA VAL A 474 -3.20 -33.55 20.65
C VAL A 474 -3.70 -33.27 19.24
N VAL A 475 -2.83 -32.74 18.39
CA VAL A 475 -3.14 -32.37 17.00
C VAL A 475 -2.30 -33.17 16.03
N GLU A 476 -2.87 -33.47 14.86
CA GLU A 476 -2.13 -34.06 13.74
C GLU A 476 -1.51 -32.95 12.90
N GLY A 477 -0.22 -33.09 12.58
CA GLY A 477 0.51 -32.12 11.79
C GLY A 477 1.48 -32.75 10.80
N THR A 478 1.78 -32.03 9.72
CA THR A 478 2.69 -32.52 8.66
C THR A 478 4.06 -31.87 8.79
N VAL A 479 5.13 -32.66 8.80
CA VAL A 479 6.50 -32.14 8.92
C VAL A 479 6.88 -31.37 7.64
N LYS A 480 7.00 -30.05 7.73
CA LYS A 480 7.30 -29.16 6.61
C LYS A 480 8.79 -28.93 6.42
N ASN A 481 9.55 -28.86 7.52
CA ASN A 481 11.00 -28.65 7.46
C ASN A 481 11.72 -29.24 8.70
N LEU A 482 12.96 -29.70 8.52
CA LEU A 482 13.79 -30.30 9.56
C LEU A 482 15.10 -29.51 9.70
N THR A 483 15.34 -28.93 10.87
CA THR A 483 16.59 -28.25 11.23
C THR A 483 17.35 -29.05 12.28
N ASP A 484 18.62 -28.69 12.54
CA ASP A 484 19.47 -29.42 13.48
C ASP A 484 19.01 -29.29 14.96
N PHE A 485 18.18 -28.29 15.26
CA PHE A 485 17.63 -28.02 16.60
C PHE A 485 16.15 -28.39 16.76
N GLY A 486 15.45 -28.78 15.68
CA GLY A 486 14.03 -29.11 15.77
C GLY A 486 13.35 -29.45 14.43
N ALA A 487 12.05 -29.78 14.50
CA ALA A 487 11.19 -30.01 13.34
C ALA A 487 10.07 -28.96 13.31
N PHE A 488 9.84 -28.38 12.13
CA PHE A 488 8.70 -27.51 11.88
C PHE A 488 7.55 -28.33 11.33
N ILE A 489 6.43 -28.33 12.04
CA ILE A 489 5.25 -29.13 11.73
C ILE A 489 4.11 -28.17 11.41
N ASP A 490 3.53 -28.30 10.23
CA ASP A 490 2.37 -27.54 9.79
C ASP A 490 1.10 -28.18 10.38
N LEU A 491 0.35 -27.41 11.15
CA LEU A 491 -0.89 -27.82 11.79
C LEU A 491 -2.14 -27.43 10.97
N GLY A 492 -1.97 -27.01 9.71
CA GLY A 492 -3.07 -26.62 8.83
C GLY A 492 -3.50 -25.15 8.97
N GLY A 493 -2.58 -24.27 9.36
CA GLY A 493 -2.85 -22.83 9.50
C GLY A 493 -1.77 -22.05 10.24
N ALA A 494 -1.03 -22.72 11.13
CA ALA A 494 0.14 -22.19 11.83
C ALA A 494 1.27 -23.23 11.89
N ASP A 495 2.52 -22.75 11.83
CA ASP A 495 3.71 -23.59 11.91
C ASP A 495 4.10 -23.78 13.40
N GLY A 496 4.15 -25.02 13.87
CA GLY A 496 4.60 -25.39 15.20
C GLY A 496 6.06 -25.85 15.22
N LEU A 497 6.80 -25.50 16.27
CA LEU A 497 8.19 -25.91 16.48
C LEU A 497 8.27 -27.04 17.50
N LEU A 498 8.80 -28.18 17.06
CA LEU A 498 9.13 -29.33 17.89
C LEU A 498 10.64 -29.32 18.17
N HIS A 499 11.05 -29.03 19.41
CA HIS A 499 12.46 -29.00 19.79
C HIS A 499 13.02 -30.42 19.92
N ILE A 500 14.30 -30.66 19.61
CA ILE A 500 14.93 -32.00 19.70
C ILE A 500 14.78 -32.66 21.09
N SER A 501 14.74 -31.85 22.16
CA SER A 501 14.57 -32.32 23.54
C SER A 501 13.14 -32.79 23.88
N GLU A 502 12.18 -32.47 23.02
CA GLU A 502 10.75 -32.78 23.16
C GLU A 502 10.31 -33.88 22.17
N MET A 503 11.23 -34.41 21.36
CA MET A 503 10.95 -35.44 20.35
C MET A 503 10.86 -36.86 20.91
N SER A 504 11.54 -37.14 22.03
CA SER A 504 11.54 -38.44 22.70
C SER A 504 12.03 -38.28 24.15
N TRP A 505 11.72 -39.24 25.01
CA TRP A 505 12.27 -39.34 26.37
C TRP A 505 13.74 -39.82 26.38
N GLY A 506 14.23 -40.41 25.29
CA GLY A 506 15.63 -40.81 25.09
C GLY A 506 16.46 -39.84 24.25
N ARG A 507 17.76 -40.14 24.07
CA ARG A 507 18.70 -39.30 23.31
C ARG A 507 18.46 -39.39 21.80
N VAL A 508 18.04 -38.29 21.17
CA VAL A 508 17.97 -38.14 19.71
C VAL A 508 19.13 -37.28 19.25
N GLU A 509 20.17 -37.89 18.65
CA GLU A 509 21.34 -37.15 18.17
C GLU A 509 21.09 -36.38 16.87
N ASN A 510 20.09 -36.78 16.06
CA ASN A 510 19.75 -36.08 14.84
C ASN A 510 18.26 -36.27 14.46
N PRO A 511 17.46 -35.20 14.36
CA PRO A 511 16.04 -35.28 14.01
C PRO A 511 15.78 -35.85 12.60
N ARG A 512 16.77 -35.74 11.69
CA ARG A 512 16.71 -36.28 10.31
C ARG A 512 16.69 -37.81 10.20
N LYS A 513 17.06 -38.54 11.26
CA LYS A 513 16.95 -40.01 11.29
C LYS A 513 15.56 -40.48 11.72
N VAL A 514 14.77 -39.62 12.36
CA VAL A 514 13.49 -39.98 12.99
C VAL A 514 12.30 -39.57 12.12
N PHE A 515 12.38 -38.44 11.40
CA PHE A 515 11.28 -37.92 10.56
C PHE A 515 11.74 -37.62 9.13
N LYS A 516 10.88 -37.85 8.14
CA LYS A 516 11.04 -37.35 6.78
C LYS A 516 10.17 -36.10 6.55
N VAL A 517 10.63 -35.21 5.67
CA VAL A 517 9.84 -34.05 5.23
C VAL A 517 8.59 -34.59 4.52
N GLY A 518 7.41 -34.25 5.03
CA GLY A 518 6.11 -34.70 4.54
C GLY A 518 5.40 -35.74 5.41
N ASP A 519 6.00 -36.25 6.49
CA ASP A 519 5.36 -37.24 7.37
C ASP A 519 4.28 -36.58 8.25
N VAL A 520 3.14 -37.27 8.42
CA VAL A 520 2.05 -36.85 9.31
C VAL A 520 2.30 -37.43 10.70
N THR A 521 2.38 -36.57 11.72
CA THR A 521 2.71 -36.95 13.10
C THR A 521 1.72 -36.33 14.08
N LYS A 522 1.32 -37.07 15.12
CA LYS A 522 0.54 -36.55 16.25
C LYS A 522 1.45 -35.87 17.25
N VAL A 523 1.15 -34.63 17.61
CA VAL A 523 1.95 -33.81 18.51
C VAL A 523 1.07 -33.12 19.54
N LEU A 524 1.56 -33.01 20.77
CA LEU A 524 0.91 -32.31 21.87
C LEU A 524 1.33 -30.84 21.86
N ILE A 525 0.39 -29.94 22.11
CA ILE A 525 0.68 -28.51 22.20
C ILE A 525 1.07 -28.15 23.63
N LYS A 526 2.34 -27.81 23.83
CA LYS A 526 2.91 -27.50 25.13
C LYS A 526 2.74 -26.04 25.53
N ASP A 527 2.89 -25.13 24.58
CA ASP A 527 2.74 -23.69 24.81
C ASP A 527 2.34 -22.99 23.50
N ILE A 528 1.53 -21.94 23.62
CA ILE A 528 1.13 -21.08 22.49
C ILE A 528 1.50 -19.65 22.88
N LYS A 529 2.51 -19.08 22.20
CA LYS A 529 2.91 -17.68 22.39
C LYS A 529 2.80 -16.93 21.09
N ASP A 530 1.82 -16.03 21.03
CA ASP A 530 1.49 -15.17 19.89
C ASP A 530 1.41 -15.98 18.58
N ASP A 531 2.51 -16.00 17.82
CA ASP A 531 2.64 -16.61 16.50
C ASP A 531 3.40 -17.95 16.47
N LYS A 532 3.83 -18.46 17.63
CA LYS A 532 4.68 -19.66 17.73
C LYS A 532 4.04 -20.69 18.64
N ILE A 533 3.78 -21.87 18.08
CA ILE A 533 3.25 -23.03 18.80
C ILE A 533 4.43 -23.94 19.16
N ALA A 534 4.66 -24.18 20.45
CA ALA A 534 5.66 -25.13 20.91
C ALA A 534 5.02 -26.52 21.02
N LEU A 535 5.58 -27.47 20.28
CA LEU A 535 5.07 -28.84 20.19
C LEU A 535 5.95 -29.80 21.00
N SER A 536 5.34 -30.86 21.53
CA SER A 536 6.02 -31.97 22.18
C SER A 536 5.46 -33.32 21.71
N LEU A 537 6.33 -34.32 21.59
CA LEU A 537 5.96 -35.72 21.37
C LEU A 537 5.95 -36.52 22.69
N LYS A 538 6.20 -35.86 23.82
CA LYS A 538 6.16 -36.48 25.14
C LYS A 538 4.72 -36.51 25.64
N PHE A 539 4.05 -37.64 25.42
CA PHE A 539 2.74 -37.92 26.03
C PHE A 539 2.94 -38.35 27.49
N GLU A 540 2.13 -37.84 28.41
CA GLU A 540 2.16 -38.23 29.84
C GLU A 540 1.91 -39.75 30.02
N ASP A 541 1.13 -40.37 29.13
CA ASP A 541 0.83 -41.81 29.15
C ASP A 541 2.03 -42.73 28.84
N GLN A 542 3.16 -42.18 28.37
CA GLN A 542 4.39 -42.94 28.09
C GLN A 542 5.53 -42.62 29.06
N ASN A 543 5.24 -42.00 30.21
CA ASN A 543 6.28 -41.74 31.20
C ASN A 543 6.77 -43.09 31.78
N PRO A 544 8.04 -43.50 31.56
CA PRO A 544 8.55 -44.77 32.10
C PRO A 544 8.58 -44.79 33.63
N TRP A 545 8.49 -43.63 34.28
CA TRP A 545 8.38 -43.49 35.74
C TRP A 545 7.02 -43.91 36.32
N LEU A 546 5.93 -43.89 35.53
CA LEU A 546 4.61 -44.39 35.98
C LEU A 546 4.61 -45.91 36.17
N ASN A 547 5.45 -46.64 35.43
CA ASN A 547 5.64 -48.09 35.59
C ASN A 547 6.82 -48.45 36.51
N ALA A 548 7.56 -47.46 37.04
CA ALA A 548 8.75 -47.69 37.85
C ALA A 548 8.41 -48.24 39.25
N ASP A 549 7.29 -47.83 39.85
CA ASP A 549 6.82 -48.33 41.15
C ASP A 549 6.55 -49.85 41.14
N GLY A 550 6.22 -50.44 39.98
CA GLY A 550 5.99 -51.88 39.86
C GLY A 550 7.24 -52.73 39.64
N LYS A 551 8.29 -52.16 39.01
CA LYS A 551 9.51 -52.90 38.61
C LYS A 551 10.71 -52.66 39.54
N TYR A 552 10.81 -51.51 40.19
CA TYR A 552 12.01 -51.08 40.92
C TYR A 552 11.77 -50.95 42.44
N ASN A 553 11.20 -51.99 43.04
CA ASN A 553 11.09 -52.07 44.50
C ASN A 553 12.48 -52.13 45.15
N VAL A 554 12.64 -51.46 46.29
CA VAL A 554 13.88 -51.53 47.10
C VAL A 554 14.19 -52.99 47.42
N GLY A 555 15.34 -53.47 46.95
CA GLY A 555 15.77 -54.86 47.06
C GLY A 555 15.66 -55.69 45.78
N ALA A 556 15.07 -55.19 44.69
CA ALA A 556 15.03 -55.89 43.41
C ALA A 556 16.42 -55.92 42.73
N ILE A 557 16.73 -57.03 42.06
CA ILE A 557 17.96 -57.20 41.26
C ILE A 557 17.67 -56.74 39.84
N VAL A 558 18.44 -55.77 39.35
CA VAL A 558 18.25 -55.19 38.01
C VAL A 558 19.53 -55.31 37.18
N LYS A 559 19.34 -55.57 35.89
CA LYS A 559 20.41 -55.58 34.88
C LYS A 559 20.45 -54.22 34.21
N GLY A 560 21.64 -53.64 34.10
CA GLY A 560 21.80 -52.33 33.45
C GLY A 560 23.17 -52.18 32.82
N ARG A 561 23.26 -51.28 31.84
CA ARG A 561 24.49 -51.02 31.10
C ARG A 561 25.16 -49.75 31.61
N VAL A 562 26.46 -49.79 31.90
CA VAL A 562 27.19 -48.60 32.36
C VAL A 562 27.25 -47.56 31.22
N ALA A 563 26.52 -46.46 31.35
CA ALA A 563 26.47 -45.41 30.34
C ALA A 563 27.63 -44.41 30.47
N ARG A 564 27.98 -44.04 31.71
CA ARG A 564 29.10 -43.12 32.00
C ARG A 564 29.66 -43.36 33.40
N MET A 565 30.93 -43.02 33.61
CA MET A 565 31.57 -43.07 34.92
C MET A 565 32.03 -41.68 35.33
N ALA A 566 31.87 -41.36 36.62
CA ALA A 566 32.38 -40.17 37.27
C ALA A 566 33.26 -40.59 38.46
N ASP A 567 34.08 -39.68 38.98
CA ASP A 567 35.04 -39.99 40.04
C ASP A 567 34.38 -40.51 41.34
N PHE A 568 33.09 -40.22 41.55
CA PHE A 568 32.31 -40.63 42.73
C PHE A 568 31.32 -41.78 42.46
N GLY A 569 31.18 -42.26 41.21
CA GLY A 569 30.26 -43.35 40.90
C GLY A 569 30.07 -43.64 39.41
N ALA A 570 29.43 -44.76 39.11
CA ALA A 570 29.05 -45.16 37.76
C ALA A 570 27.55 -44.92 37.53
N PHE A 571 27.19 -44.33 36.39
CA PHE A 571 25.81 -44.21 35.95
C PHE A 571 25.47 -45.38 35.04
N VAL A 572 24.41 -46.09 35.40
CA VAL A 572 23.96 -47.33 34.78
C VAL A 572 22.59 -47.07 34.17
N GLU A 573 22.49 -47.21 32.87
CA GLU A 573 21.23 -47.11 32.13
C GLU A 573 20.51 -48.47 32.25
N LEU A 574 19.33 -48.46 32.88
CA LEU A 574 18.51 -49.65 33.06
C LEU A 574 17.57 -49.85 31.86
N GLU A 575 16.89 -48.77 31.45
CA GLU A 575 16.02 -48.68 30.28
C GLU A 575 16.17 -47.28 29.64
N PRO A 576 15.78 -47.08 28.36
CA PRO A 576 15.97 -45.80 27.66
C PRO A 576 15.29 -44.63 28.39
N GLY A 577 16.10 -43.78 29.03
CA GLY A 577 15.62 -42.62 29.81
C GLY A 577 15.53 -42.83 31.33
N VAL A 578 15.93 -43.99 31.87
CA VAL A 578 16.04 -44.26 33.32
C VAL A 578 17.50 -44.53 33.69
N ASP A 579 18.13 -43.54 34.32
CA ASP A 579 19.51 -43.61 34.79
C ASP A 579 19.56 -43.93 36.29
N ALA A 580 20.40 -44.88 36.67
CA ALA A 580 20.67 -45.25 38.05
C ALA A 580 22.12 -44.97 38.44
N LEU A 581 22.35 -44.56 39.69
CA LEU A 581 23.67 -44.22 40.21
C LEU A 581 24.20 -45.34 41.11
N LEU A 582 25.40 -45.83 40.78
CA LEU A 582 26.18 -46.77 41.57
C LEU A 582 27.35 -46.03 42.21
N HIS A 583 27.26 -45.71 43.50
CA HIS A 583 28.32 -45.00 44.22
C HIS A 583 29.56 -45.89 44.38
N VAL A 584 30.78 -45.32 44.33
CA VAL A 584 32.05 -46.07 44.44
C VAL A 584 32.12 -46.99 45.67
N SER A 585 31.51 -46.57 46.78
CA SER A 585 31.45 -47.32 48.04
C SER A 585 30.54 -48.55 48.02
N GLN A 586 29.75 -48.73 46.95
CA GLN A 586 28.78 -49.81 46.77
C GLN A 586 29.18 -50.82 45.67
N ILE A 587 30.39 -50.68 45.11
CA ILE A 587 30.92 -51.49 44.00
C ILE A 587 31.59 -52.78 44.50
N SER A 588 32.37 -52.75 45.59
CA SER A 588 33.08 -53.92 46.13
C SER A 588 33.30 -53.83 47.66
N LYS A 589 33.71 -54.93 48.31
CA LYS A 589 34.04 -55.00 49.75
C LYS A 589 35.39 -54.33 50.09
N GLU A 590 36.30 -54.21 49.13
CA GLU A 590 37.58 -53.50 49.26
C GLU A 590 37.47 -52.05 48.77
N HIS A 591 38.31 -51.14 49.31
CA HIS A 591 38.27 -49.72 48.97
C HIS A 591 38.72 -49.51 47.51
N VAL A 592 37.81 -48.99 46.67
CA VAL A 592 38.08 -48.68 45.27
C VAL A 592 38.15 -47.17 45.12
N ASP A 593 39.35 -46.63 44.84
CA ASP A 593 39.58 -45.19 44.66
C ASP A 593 39.00 -44.65 43.34
N LYS A 594 38.86 -45.50 42.30
CA LYS A 594 38.26 -45.12 41.00
C LYS A 594 37.36 -46.22 40.44
N PRO A 595 36.11 -45.92 40.07
CA PRO A 595 35.18 -46.91 39.52
C PRO A 595 35.65 -47.49 38.17
N SER A 596 36.52 -46.77 37.45
CA SER A 596 37.12 -47.20 36.19
C SER A 596 38.09 -48.37 36.30
N ASP A 597 38.56 -48.70 37.51
CA ASP A 597 39.46 -49.84 37.72
C ASP A 597 38.71 -51.17 37.77
N VAL A 598 37.39 -51.14 37.98
CA VAL A 598 36.54 -52.33 38.16
C VAL A 598 35.46 -52.45 37.07
N LEU A 599 35.00 -51.32 36.51
CA LEU A 599 33.93 -51.29 35.52
C LEU A 599 34.38 -50.58 34.24
N SER A 600 33.92 -51.09 33.10
CA SER A 600 34.13 -50.46 31.79
C SER A 600 32.85 -49.79 31.28
N VAL A 601 32.99 -48.63 30.61
CA VAL A 601 31.87 -47.95 29.95
C VAL A 601 31.29 -48.90 28.89
N GLY A 602 29.99 -49.20 29.01
CA GLY A 602 29.26 -50.10 28.11
C GLY A 602 29.12 -51.55 28.60
N GLN A 603 29.66 -51.89 29.77
CA GLN A 603 29.52 -53.21 30.40
C GLN A 603 28.11 -53.38 31.01
N GLU A 604 27.53 -54.57 30.88
CA GLU A 604 26.30 -54.94 31.58
C GLU A 604 26.63 -55.42 32.99
N ILE A 605 25.93 -54.87 33.98
CA ILE A 605 26.10 -55.20 35.40
C ILE A 605 24.75 -55.55 36.03
N GLU A 606 24.80 -56.46 37.01
CA GLU A 606 23.67 -56.78 37.88
C GLU A 606 23.87 -56.10 39.22
N ALA A 607 22.89 -55.30 39.65
CA ALA A 607 22.95 -54.58 40.91
C ALA A 607 21.58 -54.55 41.60
N LYS A 608 21.59 -54.51 42.94
CA LYS A 608 20.37 -54.44 43.76
C LYS A 608 19.99 -52.98 43.97
N VAL A 609 18.71 -52.64 43.85
CA VAL A 609 18.19 -51.30 44.15
C VAL A 609 18.21 -51.08 45.66
N VAL A 610 18.98 -50.09 46.13
CA VAL A 610 19.10 -49.75 47.56
C VAL A 610 18.16 -48.63 47.94
N ASP A 611 17.95 -47.68 47.03
CA ASP A 611 17.10 -46.53 47.27
C ASP A 611 16.43 -46.11 45.96
N PHE A 612 15.15 -45.78 46.05
CA PHE A 612 14.33 -45.33 44.93
C PHE A 612 13.61 -44.05 45.36
N ASN A 613 13.99 -42.93 44.77
CA ASN A 613 13.31 -41.66 44.98
C ASN A 613 12.60 -41.23 43.69
N ASN A 614 11.28 -41.37 43.70
CA ASN A 614 10.39 -41.08 42.57
C ASN A 614 10.30 -39.56 42.29
N GLU A 615 10.40 -38.72 43.32
CA GLU A 615 10.29 -37.25 43.17
C GLU A 615 11.54 -36.64 42.51
N ASP A 616 12.72 -37.21 42.80
CA ASP A 616 14.01 -36.72 42.30
C ASP A 616 14.47 -37.39 41.01
N HIS A 617 13.70 -38.37 40.50
CA HIS A 617 14.10 -39.25 39.41
C HIS A 617 15.49 -39.89 39.62
N LYS A 618 15.77 -40.39 40.83
CA LYS A 618 17.07 -41.00 41.20
C LYS A 618 16.90 -42.42 41.72
N ILE A 619 17.65 -43.36 41.13
CA ILE A 619 17.73 -44.75 41.57
C ILE A 619 19.16 -45.02 42.04
N SER A 620 19.34 -45.49 43.27
CA SER A 620 20.66 -45.86 43.79
C SER A 620 20.84 -47.37 43.78
N LEU A 621 21.91 -47.85 43.15
CA LEU A 621 22.23 -49.27 43.01
C LEU A 621 23.39 -49.66 43.93
N SER A 622 23.45 -50.94 44.32
CA SER A 622 24.60 -51.53 45.02
C SER A 622 24.88 -52.96 44.54
N MET A 623 26.15 -53.23 44.23
CA MET A 623 26.66 -54.59 43.98
C MET A 623 27.08 -55.29 45.30
N LYS A 624 27.37 -54.52 46.35
CA LYS A 624 27.74 -55.06 47.67
C LYS A 624 26.60 -55.84 48.34
N ALA A 625 25.35 -55.44 48.12
CA ALA A 625 24.19 -56.12 48.69
C ALA A 625 23.96 -57.53 48.10
N LEU A 626 24.31 -57.76 46.83
CA LEU A 626 24.30 -59.09 46.19
C LEU A 626 25.38 -60.02 46.76
N LEU A 627 26.58 -59.48 47.02
CA LEU A 627 27.72 -60.21 47.59
C LEU A 627 27.56 -60.57 49.09
N ASN A 628 26.59 -59.97 49.78
CA ASN A 628 26.28 -60.30 51.18
C ASN A 628 25.16 -61.34 51.28
N ASP A 629 24.16 -61.33 50.39
CA ASP A 629 23.12 -62.38 50.32
C ASP A 629 23.75 -63.73 49.90
N ASN A 630 24.63 -63.75 48.89
CA ASN A 630 25.32 -64.98 48.49
C ASN A 630 26.25 -65.55 49.58
N ALA A 631 26.84 -64.70 50.41
CA ALA A 631 27.72 -65.13 51.50
C ALA A 631 26.94 -65.65 52.73
N SER A 632 25.69 -65.23 52.91
CA SER A 632 24.81 -65.73 53.98
C SER A 632 24.11 -67.04 53.59
N GLU A 633 23.82 -67.25 52.30
CA GLU A 633 23.36 -68.56 51.80
C GLU A 633 24.49 -69.61 51.80
N GLU A 634 25.75 -69.25 51.54
CA GLU A 634 26.88 -70.19 51.61
C GLU A 634 27.28 -70.55 53.06
N GLU A 635 27.05 -69.68 54.05
CA GLU A 635 27.27 -69.99 55.47
C GLU A 635 26.14 -70.84 56.09
N GLU A 636 24.88 -70.74 55.61
CA GLU A 636 23.80 -71.65 56.05
C GLU A 636 23.91 -73.06 55.46
N VAL A 637 24.53 -73.25 54.29
CA VAL A 637 24.74 -74.57 53.69
C VAL A 637 25.97 -75.29 54.26
N ALA A 638 26.92 -74.58 54.86
CA ALA A 638 28.15 -75.16 55.44
C ALA A 638 28.02 -75.70 56.87
N VAL A 639 26.88 -75.49 57.56
CA VAL A 639 26.67 -75.97 58.95
C VAL A 639 26.00 -77.35 59.02
N ASP A 640 25.51 -77.92 57.91
CA ASP A 640 24.70 -79.15 57.91
C ASP A 640 25.38 -80.38 57.23
N THR A 641 26.72 -80.43 57.17
CA THR A 641 27.45 -81.61 56.62
C THR A 641 28.50 -82.25 57.54
N ASP A 642 28.57 -81.90 58.83
CA ASP A 642 29.26 -82.73 59.84
C ASP A 642 28.24 -83.53 60.66
N ALA A 643 27.69 -84.57 60.04
CA ALA A 643 26.93 -85.64 60.70
C ALA A 643 27.15 -86.98 59.96
N GLU A 644 28.33 -87.56 60.11
CA GLU A 644 28.55 -88.98 60.51
C GLU A 644 30.01 -89.26 60.85
#